data_AF-A0A8J2XGE1-F1
#
_entry.id   AF-A0A8J2XGE1-F1
#
_cell.length_a   1.000
_cell.length_b   1.000
_cell.length_c   1.000
_cell.angle_alpha   90.00
_cell.angle_beta   90.00
_cell.angle_gamma   90.00
#
_symmetry.space_group_name_H-M   'P 1'
#
loop_
_entity.id
_entity.type
_entity.pdbx_description
1 polymer ?
#
loop_
_entity_poly.entity_id
_entity_poly.type
_entity_poly.pdbx_seq_one_letter_code
_entity_poly.pdbx_strand_id
1 'polypeptide(L)'
;MKNYPYKFIDLFAGIGGFRLAFEQANYQCVYSCEINEACQKVYLENFGEIPKDNITKIDIDKIPSFDVLTAGFPCQPFSISGKRHGFLDTRGTLFFHICEIIAAKQPNVIVLENVKHLIHHDRGRTLDTILYSLEDLGYLVDYKLLNAKDFGVPQNRERIIIIGSKNKKFDFSLIRTIKPTPILKDFLDNTSEFEYLQPSEYTMIENPKQQDSGLIFVGYRNKNIWKKGIRPNTEHLSRVHHQPNRIYSVDGVHPTIPSQETSGRFFIYLPQENTVRKLTIKECYRLMGFPHDYKIHSNLAEAYKQIGNSVCIPKIKEIARQIKFQILDKFNEKQTIQFNLPTTIQLELPQINCMNHKEKLLEIYDNTANIENVQALLPNEYLLYIADIAQNCFKQKGVYTVLITLLVHKILEPKQDIRYHQAEMSKGFSGRTIDTKYITPTLKELGLPAMAESGWLTRSLEQPYPYTLDYNGKISNQKVKKAFLEIIDFIERNPQQTENIVKCIFYDVKKITEADVIKTTKLDNSEKLDIKTIINALEYHFNFNYKTHGASKLPVLAFYAIYQRLIEEIERYKSCTLKPLGSHTASDRTSRSAGDLEILDKNKKLIEVLEIKHNKPIDLQILLIAKDKIIKFNPRRYCIFTTANINQVDSKKIDDEIQSIKNSHGCQIIINGVIPTLSYYLRLLHSPEMFIEQYSSLIEIDQELQSIHKLKWNEILSTITEKES
;
A
#
# COMPACT_ATOMS: atom_id res chain seq x y z
N MET A 1 9.18 -1.44 -43.74
CA MET A 1 9.13 -2.07 -42.40
C MET A 1 8.23 -1.23 -41.51
N LYS A 2 7.31 -1.81 -40.73
CA LYS A 2 6.51 -1.04 -39.77
C LYS A 2 7.46 -0.40 -38.75
N ASN A 3 7.36 0.92 -38.55
CA ASN A 3 8.16 1.64 -37.56
C ASN A 3 7.45 1.59 -36.21
N TYR A 4 8.01 0.84 -35.26
CA TYR A 4 7.45 0.69 -33.93
C TYR A 4 8.18 1.63 -32.94
N PRO A 5 7.46 2.55 -32.27
CA PRO A 5 8.07 3.51 -31.35
C PRO A 5 8.62 2.87 -30.07
N TYR A 6 8.07 1.74 -29.63
CA TYR A 6 8.44 1.09 -28.37
C TYR A 6 8.44 -0.43 -28.51
N LYS A 7 9.26 -1.08 -27.68
CA LYS A 7 9.45 -2.52 -27.64
C LYS A 7 8.89 -3.10 -26.33
N PHE A 8 8.35 -4.30 -26.37
CA PHE A 8 7.89 -5.00 -25.18
C PHE A 8 8.24 -6.48 -25.22
N ILE A 9 8.15 -7.12 -24.05
CA ILE A 9 8.26 -8.57 -23.91
C ILE A 9 6.97 -9.16 -23.34
N ASP A 10 6.67 -10.39 -23.74
CA ASP A 10 5.44 -11.13 -23.44
C ASP A 10 5.76 -12.39 -22.61
N LEU A 11 5.75 -12.26 -21.28
CA LEU A 11 6.02 -13.37 -20.37
C LEU A 11 4.71 -14.07 -19.96
N PHE A 12 4.77 -15.40 -19.81
CA PHE A 12 3.56 -16.23 -19.63
C PHE A 12 2.58 -15.98 -20.77
N ALA A 13 3.11 -16.03 -21.99
CA ALA A 13 2.49 -15.48 -23.18
C ALA A 13 1.15 -16.17 -23.50
N GLY A 14 0.99 -17.44 -23.09
CA GLY A 14 -0.17 -18.26 -23.43
C GLY A 14 -0.36 -18.27 -24.94
N ILE A 15 -1.55 -17.87 -25.38
CA ILE A 15 -1.88 -17.68 -26.79
C ILE A 15 -1.69 -16.24 -27.26
N GLY A 16 -0.77 -15.47 -26.67
CA GLY A 16 -0.36 -14.13 -27.14
C GLY A 16 -1.40 -13.02 -27.01
N GLY A 17 -2.23 -13.07 -25.96
CA GLY A 17 -3.23 -12.02 -25.73
C GLY A 17 -2.61 -10.65 -25.43
N PHE A 18 -1.51 -10.59 -24.67
CA PHE A 18 -0.74 -9.36 -24.50
C PHE A 18 -0.11 -8.92 -25.82
N ARG A 19 0.53 -9.84 -26.55
CA ARG A 19 1.16 -9.53 -27.83
C ARG A 19 0.18 -8.88 -28.81
N LEU A 20 -0.95 -9.51 -29.04
CA LEU A 20 -1.99 -9.01 -29.93
C LEU A 20 -2.46 -7.59 -29.51
N ALA A 21 -2.69 -7.37 -28.22
CA ALA A 21 -3.15 -6.07 -27.71
C ALA A 21 -2.09 -4.96 -27.84
N PHE A 22 -0.83 -5.26 -27.53
CA PHE A 22 0.28 -4.31 -27.61
C PHE A 22 0.68 -4.00 -29.06
N GLU A 23 0.69 -4.99 -29.95
CA GLU A 23 0.92 -4.76 -31.38
C GLU A 23 -0.19 -3.90 -32.01
N GLN A 24 -1.45 -4.10 -31.61
CA GLN A 24 -2.56 -3.22 -31.99
C GLN A 24 -2.43 -1.80 -31.43
N ALA A 25 -1.65 -1.60 -30.37
CA ALA A 25 -1.30 -0.29 -29.82
C ALA A 25 0.02 0.27 -30.40
N ASN A 26 0.53 -0.34 -31.48
CA ASN A 26 1.76 0.02 -32.18
C ASN A 26 3.03 -0.15 -31.33
N TYR A 27 3.16 -1.28 -30.63
CA TYR A 27 4.42 -1.74 -30.02
C TYR A 27 5.01 -2.93 -30.79
N GLN A 28 6.32 -3.15 -30.66
CA GLN A 28 6.99 -4.34 -31.20
C GLN A 28 7.24 -5.37 -30.10
N CYS A 29 6.76 -6.61 -30.29
CA CYS A 29 7.18 -7.72 -29.43
C CYS A 29 8.61 -8.11 -29.81
N VAL A 30 9.52 -8.13 -28.84
CA VAL A 30 10.93 -8.52 -29.07
C VAL A 30 11.35 -9.79 -28.34
N TYR A 31 10.49 -10.29 -27.45
CA TYR A 31 10.73 -11.52 -26.72
C TYR A 31 9.41 -12.07 -26.17
N SER A 32 9.24 -13.39 -26.21
CA SER A 32 8.09 -14.07 -25.62
C SER A 32 8.52 -15.34 -24.87
N CYS A 33 7.78 -15.68 -23.80
CA CYS A 33 8.02 -16.89 -23.01
C CYS A 33 6.73 -17.61 -22.61
N GLU A 34 6.64 -18.90 -22.91
CA GLU A 34 5.52 -19.78 -22.58
C GLU A 34 6.02 -21.23 -22.54
N ILE A 35 5.69 -21.97 -21.48
CA ILE A 35 6.16 -23.37 -21.26
C ILE A 35 5.19 -24.41 -21.84
N ASN A 36 3.92 -24.05 -22.04
CA ASN A 36 2.91 -24.97 -22.53
C ASN A 36 3.03 -25.15 -24.05
N GLU A 37 3.40 -26.36 -24.48
CA GLU A 37 3.56 -26.69 -25.90
C GLU A 37 2.31 -26.45 -26.75
N ALA A 38 1.11 -26.67 -26.21
CA ALA A 38 -0.14 -26.41 -26.94
C ALA A 38 -0.36 -24.91 -27.17
N CYS A 39 0.00 -24.07 -26.19
CA CYS A 39 0.04 -22.61 -26.35
C CYS A 39 1.12 -22.18 -27.35
N GLN A 40 2.33 -22.74 -27.27
CA GLN A 40 3.43 -22.43 -28.20
C GLN A 40 3.05 -22.70 -29.66
N LYS A 41 2.33 -23.81 -29.94
CA LYS A 41 1.82 -24.13 -31.28
C LYS A 41 0.86 -23.07 -31.81
N VAL A 42 -0.13 -22.68 -31.01
CA VAL A 42 -1.07 -21.61 -31.39
C VAL A 42 -0.35 -20.28 -31.56
N TYR A 43 0.63 -19.99 -30.71
CA TYR A 43 1.44 -18.78 -30.80
C TYR A 43 2.24 -18.74 -32.11
N LEU A 44 2.87 -19.86 -32.49
CA LEU A 44 3.58 -20.00 -33.77
C LEU A 44 2.66 -19.79 -34.98
N GLU A 45 1.47 -20.39 -34.96
CA GLU A 45 0.51 -20.27 -36.07
C GLU A 45 0.01 -18.83 -36.29
N ASN A 46 -0.07 -18.02 -35.22
CA ASN A 46 -0.57 -16.65 -35.30
C ASN A 46 0.54 -15.60 -35.46
N PHE A 47 1.73 -15.84 -34.92
CA PHE A 47 2.81 -14.85 -34.86
C PHE A 47 4.09 -15.25 -35.59
N GLY A 48 4.17 -16.48 -36.11
CA GLY A 48 5.36 -16.97 -36.83
C GLY A 48 6.57 -17.23 -35.94
N GLU A 49 6.41 -17.21 -34.62
CA GLU A 49 7.49 -17.33 -33.64
C GLU A 49 7.13 -18.36 -32.56
N ILE A 50 8.11 -19.15 -32.14
CA ILE A 50 7.96 -20.06 -31.00
C ILE A 50 8.46 -19.33 -29.74
N PRO A 51 7.61 -19.11 -28.72
CA PRO A 51 8.06 -18.54 -27.44
C PRO A 51 9.18 -19.36 -26.81
N LYS A 52 10.05 -18.69 -26.03
CA LYS A 52 11.01 -19.40 -25.19
C LYS A 52 10.26 -20.18 -24.12
N ASP A 53 10.79 -21.36 -23.78
CA ASP A 53 10.08 -22.34 -22.97
C ASP A 53 9.96 -21.90 -21.49
N ASN A 54 10.85 -22.38 -20.63
CA ASN A 54 10.73 -22.19 -19.19
C ASN A 54 11.39 -20.88 -18.70
N ILE A 55 10.58 -19.98 -18.13
CA ILE A 55 11.04 -18.71 -17.54
C ILE A 55 12.16 -18.91 -16.49
N THR A 56 12.15 -20.01 -15.74
CA THR A 56 13.15 -20.30 -14.70
C THR A 56 14.52 -20.67 -15.27
N LYS A 57 14.64 -20.84 -16.59
CA LYS A 57 15.85 -21.26 -17.30
C LYS A 57 16.28 -20.24 -18.36
N ILE A 58 15.67 -19.05 -18.39
CA ILE A 58 16.03 -18.03 -19.36
C ILE A 58 17.38 -17.44 -19.03
N ASP A 59 18.23 -17.34 -20.06
CA ASP A 59 19.42 -16.51 -20.05
C ASP A 59 19.04 -15.04 -20.21
N ILE A 60 19.02 -14.30 -19.10
CA ILE A 60 18.55 -12.92 -19.05
C ILE A 60 19.38 -12.03 -19.98
N ASP A 61 20.67 -12.29 -20.16
CA ASP A 61 21.54 -11.48 -21.01
C ASP A 61 21.11 -11.54 -22.48
N LYS A 62 20.52 -12.66 -22.91
CA LYS A 62 20.00 -12.84 -24.28
C LYS A 62 18.65 -12.17 -24.54
N ILE A 63 17.95 -11.68 -23.51
CA ILE A 63 16.71 -10.93 -23.72
C ILE A 63 17.07 -9.56 -24.34
N PRO A 64 16.53 -9.19 -25.52
CA PRO A 64 16.80 -7.89 -26.14
C PRO A 64 16.39 -6.71 -25.25
N SER A 65 16.87 -5.49 -25.53
CA SER A 65 16.37 -4.30 -24.84
C SER A 65 14.90 -4.03 -25.18
N PHE A 66 14.12 -3.67 -24.16
CA PHE A 66 12.69 -3.37 -24.27
C PHE A 66 12.26 -2.27 -23.30
N ASP A 67 11.13 -1.63 -23.60
CA ASP A 67 10.56 -0.55 -22.80
C ASP A 67 9.52 -1.06 -21.80
N VAL A 68 8.76 -2.08 -22.18
CA VAL A 68 7.63 -2.59 -21.39
C VAL A 68 7.76 -4.09 -21.14
N LEU A 69 7.67 -4.51 -19.87
CA LEU A 69 7.49 -5.91 -19.49
C LEU A 69 6.00 -6.20 -19.33
N THR A 70 5.50 -7.27 -19.94
CA THR A 70 4.13 -7.74 -19.71
C THR A 70 4.13 -9.17 -19.15
N ALA A 71 3.27 -9.45 -18.18
CA ALA A 71 3.13 -10.79 -17.60
C ALA A 71 1.75 -11.08 -17.01
N GLY A 72 1.08 -12.12 -17.52
CA GLY A 72 -0.13 -12.72 -16.93
C GLY A 72 0.22 -13.94 -16.08
N PHE A 73 0.93 -13.74 -14.98
CA PHE A 73 1.58 -14.85 -14.26
C PHE A 73 0.59 -15.66 -13.38
N PRO A 74 0.81 -16.98 -13.21
CA PRO A 74 0.00 -17.81 -12.32
C PRO A 74 0.04 -17.35 -10.86
N CYS A 75 -1.12 -17.18 -10.22
CA CYS A 75 -1.23 -16.86 -8.80
C CYS A 75 -1.01 -18.09 -7.93
N GLN A 76 0.25 -18.39 -7.60
CA GLN A 76 0.61 -19.37 -6.58
C GLN A 76 0.84 -18.67 -5.24
N PRO A 77 0.53 -19.32 -4.10
CA PRO A 77 0.93 -18.79 -2.80
C PRO A 77 2.46 -18.66 -2.75
N PHE A 78 2.94 -17.49 -2.32
CA PHE A 78 4.33 -17.32 -1.93
C PHE A 78 4.56 -18.18 -0.69
N SER A 79 5.02 -19.42 -0.87
CA SER A 79 5.40 -20.25 0.27
C SER A 79 6.53 -19.55 1.00
N ILE A 80 6.38 -19.37 2.32
CA ILE A 80 7.47 -19.01 3.25
C ILE A 80 8.39 -20.25 3.43
N SER A 81 8.76 -20.88 2.32
CA SER A 81 9.64 -22.04 2.23
C SER A 81 10.85 -21.58 1.43
N GLY A 82 11.77 -20.97 2.16
CA GLY A 82 12.98 -20.32 1.66
C GLY A 82 13.35 -19.24 2.65
N LYS A 83 14.57 -19.30 3.19
CA LYS A 83 15.05 -18.34 4.18
C LYS A 83 15.13 -16.97 3.47
N ARG A 84 15.10 -15.86 4.21
CA ARG A 84 14.80 -14.52 3.66
C ARG A 84 15.89 -13.88 2.76
N HIS A 85 16.82 -14.63 2.15
CA HIS A 85 18.03 -14.07 1.51
C HIS A 85 17.71 -13.37 0.16
N GLY A 86 17.17 -12.13 0.20
CA GLY A 86 16.94 -11.31 -0.99
C GLY A 86 16.18 -12.01 -2.13
N PHE A 87 16.27 -11.47 -3.35
CA PHE A 87 15.73 -12.11 -4.57
C PHE A 87 16.29 -13.52 -4.85
N LEU A 88 17.38 -13.92 -4.18
CA LEU A 88 18.14 -15.13 -4.45
C LEU A 88 17.62 -16.39 -3.71
N ASP A 89 16.84 -16.25 -2.64
CA ASP A 89 16.38 -17.40 -1.84
C ASP A 89 14.87 -17.70 -1.94
N THR A 90 14.15 -16.95 -2.79
CA THR A 90 12.74 -17.21 -3.14
C THR A 90 12.59 -18.12 -4.35
N ARG A 91 13.49 -19.11 -4.45
CA ARG A 91 13.58 -20.12 -5.51
C ARG A 91 12.37 -21.05 -5.46
N GLY A 92 11.27 -20.62 -6.05
CA GLY A 92 10.05 -21.44 -6.12
C GLY A 92 8.80 -20.78 -6.68
N THR A 93 8.76 -19.45 -6.86
CA THR A 93 7.59 -18.79 -7.45
C THR A 93 7.92 -17.97 -8.70
N LEU A 94 7.03 -18.09 -9.70
CA LEU A 94 7.19 -17.52 -11.04
C LEU A 94 7.32 -15.98 -11.05
N PHE A 95 6.77 -15.29 -10.05
CA PHE A 95 6.87 -13.83 -9.93
C PHE A 95 8.30 -13.36 -9.65
N PHE A 96 9.10 -14.09 -8.86
CA PHE A 96 10.47 -13.63 -8.57
C PHE A 96 11.40 -13.75 -9.79
N HIS A 97 11.13 -14.68 -10.71
CA HIS A 97 11.82 -14.69 -12.01
C HIS A 97 11.47 -13.47 -12.87
N ILE A 98 10.25 -12.92 -12.75
CA ILE A 98 9.92 -11.63 -13.35
C ILE A 98 10.78 -10.54 -12.72
N CYS A 99 10.92 -10.53 -11.39
CA CYS A 99 11.77 -9.58 -10.68
C CYS A 99 13.25 -9.66 -11.06
N GLU A 100 13.81 -10.86 -11.28
CA GLU A 100 15.18 -11.04 -11.78
C GLU A 100 15.36 -10.37 -13.15
N ILE A 101 14.40 -10.55 -14.07
CA ILE A 101 14.41 -9.91 -15.39
C ILE A 101 14.29 -8.38 -15.24
N ILE A 102 13.40 -7.90 -14.37
CA ILE A 102 13.23 -6.46 -14.08
C ILE A 102 14.52 -5.86 -13.52
N ALA A 103 15.15 -6.52 -12.54
CA ALA A 103 16.36 -6.06 -11.90
C ALA A 103 17.50 -5.89 -12.91
N ALA A 104 17.66 -6.84 -13.83
CA ALA A 104 18.70 -6.84 -14.84
C ALA A 104 18.42 -5.91 -16.03
N LYS A 105 17.17 -5.89 -16.54
CA LYS A 105 16.82 -5.15 -17.78
C LYS A 105 16.25 -3.77 -17.54
N GLN A 106 15.75 -3.50 -16.33
CA GLN A 106 15.31 -2.18 -15.91
C GLN A 106 14.36 -1.50 -16.91
N PRO A 107 13.24 -2.15 -17.33
CA PRO A 107 12.29 -1.56 -18.28
C PRO A 107 11.69 -0.24 -17.78
N ASN A 108 11.16 0.58 -18.69
CA ASN A 108 10.48 1.83 -18.32
C ASN A 108 9.13 1.55 -17.62
N VAL A 109 8.44 0.48 -18.03
CA VAL A 109 7.11 0.11 -17.54
C VAL A 109 6.98 -1.39 -17.33
N ILE A 110 6.24 -1.78 -16.30
CA ILE A 110 5.90 -3.16 -15.96
C ILE A 110 4.37 -3.26 -15.92
N VAL A 111 3.80 -4.26 -16.59
CA VAL A 111 2.36 -4.52 -16.63
C VAL A 111 2.11 -5.95 -16.21
N LEU A 112 1.51 -6.13 -15.03
CA LEU A 112 1.11 -7.44 -14.54
C LEU A 112 -0.41 -7.57 -14.49
N GLU A 113 -0.91 -8.74 -14.86
CA GLU A 113 -2.33 -9.07 -14.77
C GLU A 113 -2.55 -10.28 -13.87
N ASN A 114 -3.60 -10.25 -13.06
CA ASN A 114 -4.01 -11.39 -12.26
C ASN A 114 -5.51 -11.41 -11.92
N VAL A 115 -5.97 -12.47 -11.26
CA VAL A 115 -7.36 -12.63 -10.79
C VAL A 115 -7.71 -11.65 -9.67
N LYS A 116 -8.99 -11.23 -9.62
CA LYS A 116 -9.53 -10.35 -8.55
C LYS A 116 -9.20 -10.82 -7.14
N HIS A 117 -9.17 -12.15 -6.91
CA HIS A 117 -8.92 -12.72 -5.60
C HIS A 117 -7.53 -12.40 -5.04
N LEU A 118 -6.56 -12.00 -5.88
CA LEU A 118 -5.22 -11.63 -5.44
C LEU A 118 -5.23 -10.55 -4.33
N ILE A 119 -6.20 -9.62 -4.37
CA ILE A 119 -6.37 -8.53 -3.38
C ILE A 119 -6.57 -9.07 -1.96
N HIS A 120 -7.24 -10.22 -1.83
CA HIS A 120 -7.55 -10.83 -0.53
C HIS A 120 -6.75 -12.11 -0.28
N HIS A 121 -5.95 -12.54 -1.26
CA HIS A 121 -5.16 -13.76 -1.17
C HIS A 121 -4.16 -13.65 -0.02
N ASP A 122 -4.08 -14.69 0.79
CA ASP A 122 -3.24 -14.73 1.99
C ASP A 122 -3.41 -13.51 2.92
N ARG A 123 -4.67 -13.05 3.10
CA ARG A 123 -5.02 -11.85 3.89
C ARG A 123 -4.37 -10.56 3.37
N GLY A 124 -4.13 -10.46 2.07
CA GLY A 124 -3.53 -9.30 1.39
C GLY A 124 -2.01 -9.40 1.20
N ARG A 125 -1.33 -10.30 1.93
CA ARG A 125 0.14 -10.39 1.94
C ARG A 125 0.76 -10.67 0.57
N THR A 126 0.07 -11.42 -0.27
CA THR A 126 0.55 -11.76 -1.62
C THR A 126 0.62 -10.51 -2.50
N LEU A 127 -0.42 -9.68 -2.51
CA LEU A 127 -0.40 -8.42 -3.24
C LEU A 127 0.64 -7.46 -2.65
N ASP A 128 0.70 -7.32 -1.32
CA ASP A 128 1.69 -6.46 -0.65
C ASP A 128 3.13 -6.85 -1.02
N THR A 129 3.42 -8.15 -1.10
CA THR A 129 4.75 -8.66 -1.50
C THR A 129 5.07 -8.29 -2.94
N ILE A 130 4.10 -8.39 -3.85
CA ILE A 130 4.28 -8.00 -5.26
C ILE A 130 4.56 -6.50 -5.36
N LEU A 131 3.75 -5.66 -4.71
CA LEU A 131 3.90 -4.21 -4.73
C LEU A 131 5.26 -3.81 -4.13
N TYR A 132 5.60 -4.32 -2.94
CA TYR A 132 6.89 -4.08 -2.28
C TYR A 132 8.07 -4.48 -3.17
N SER A 133 8.02 -5.66 -3.81
CA SER A 133 9.13 -6.15 -4.64
C SER A 133 9.37 -5.25 -5.85
N LEU A 134 8.31 -4.72 -6.46
CA LEU A 134 8.42 -3.78 -7.58
C LEU A 134 8.90 -2.39 -7.12
N GLU A 135 8.44 -1.91 -5.95
CA GLU A 135 8.90 -0.64 -5.36
C GLU A 135 10.38 -0.70 -4.93
N ASP A 136 10.83 -1.83 -4.36
CA ASP A 136 12.23 -2.09 -3.99
C ASP A 136 13.15 -2.09 -5.22
N LEU A 137 12.63 -2.51 -6.38
CA LEU A 137 13.31 -2.43 -7.68
C LEU A 137 13.27 -1.02 -8.30
N GLY A 138 12.73 -0.01 -7.60
CA GLY A 138 12.75 1.39 -8.01
C GLY A 138 11.55 1.85 -8.86
N TYR A 139 10.44 1.11 -8.86
CA TYR A 139 9.25 1.47 -9.62
C TYR A 139 8.20 2.18 -8.75
N LEU A 140 7.55 3.18 -9.33
CA LEU A 140 6.31 3.74 -8.79
C LEU A 140 5.15 2.85 -9.24
N VAL A 141 4.51 2.19 -8.27
CA VAL A 141 3.50 1.16 -8.52
C VAL A 141 2.12 1.65 -8.14
N ASP A 142 1.14 1.29 -8.97
CA ASP A 142 -0.28 1.43 -8.68
C ASP A 142 -1.05 0.25 -9.28
N TYR A 143 -2.27 -0.01 -8.81
CA TYR A 143 -3.11 -1.09 -9.32
C TYR A 143 -4.59 -0.75 -9.32
N LYS A 144 -5.35 -1.38 -10.22
CA LYS A 144 -6.82 -1.25 -10.25
C LYS A 144 -7.50 -2.54 -10.68
N LEU A 145 -8.70 -2.77 -10.15
CA LEU A 145 -9.60 -3.79 -10.65
C LEU A 145 -10.35 -3.28 -11.88
N LEU A 146 -10.15 -3.93 -13.03
CA LEU A 146 -10.80 -3.59 -14.29
C LEU A 146 -11.66 -4.76 -14.79
N ASN A 147 -12.83 -4.45 -15.33
CA ASN A 147 -13.77 -5.45 -15.84
C ASN A 147 -13.83 -5.41 -17.36
N ALA A 148 -13.72 -6.57 -18.02
CA ALA A 148 -13.75 -6.68 -19.48
C ALA A 148 -15.01 -6.04 -20.11
N LYS A 149 -16.17 -6.09 -19.43
CA LYS A 149 -17.42 -5.49 -19.90
C LYS A 149 -17.40 -3.98 -20.12
N ASP A 150 -16.42 -3.30 -19.54
CA ASP A 150 -16.25 -1.86 -19.69
C ASP A 150 -15.37 -1.50 -20.90
N PHE A 151 -14.90 -2.49 -21.66
CA PHE A 151 -14.00 -2.33 -22.81
C PHE A 151 -14.57 -2.90 -24.11
N GLY A 152 -15.90 -2.95 -24.23
CA GLY A 152 -16.57 -3.29 -25.50
C GLY A 152 -16.70 -4.79 -25.80
N VAL A 153 -16.66 -5.65 -24.79
CA VAL A 153 -17.02 -7.08 -24.91
C VAL A 153 -18.05 -7.47 -23.86
N PRO A 154 -19.02 -8.37 -24.13
CA PRO A 154 -20.11 -8.66 -23.18
C PRO A 154 -19.71 -9.76 -22.19
N GLN A 155 -18.62 -9.55 -21.44
CA GLN A 155 -18.14 -10.51 -20.45
C GLN A 155 -17.83 -9.86 -19.10
N ASN A 156 -18.46 -10.35 -18.03
CA ASN A 156 -18.14 -9.98 -16.65
C ASN A 156 -16.86 -10.70 -16.19
N ARG A 157 -15.70 -10.10 -16.48
CA ARG A 157 -14.35 -10.60 -16.14
C ARG A 157 -13.54 -9.51 -15.45
N GLU A 158 -13.59 -9.52 -14.12
CA GLU A 158 -12.80 -8.64 -13.27
C GLU A 158 -11.38 -9.20 -13.06
N ARG A 159 -10.39 -8.35 -13.28
CA ARG A 159 -8.96 -8.68 -13.15
C ARG A 159 -8.21 -7.52 -12.55
N ILE A 160 -7.28 -7.81 -11.66
CA ILE A 160 -6.36 -6.79 -11.13
C ILE A 160 -5.29 -6.54 -12.18
N ILE A 161 -5.05 -5.26 -12.46
CA ILE A 161 -3.97 -4.78 -13.31
C ILE A 161 -3.02 -4.00 -12.41
N ILE A 162 -1.75 -4.41 -12.38
CA ILE A 162 -0.70 -3.76 -11.61
C ILE A 162 0.26 -3.13 -12.61
N ILE A 163 0.52 -1.82 -12.47
CA ILE A 163 1.43 -1.08 -13.35
C ILE A 163 2.53 -0.45 -12.51
N GLY A 164 3.77 -0.83 -12.80
CA GLY A 164 4.98 -0.20 -12.27
C GLY A 164 5.63 0.67 -13.34
N SER A 165 6.14 1.84 -12.97
CA SER A 165 6.83 2.72 -13.91
C SER A 165 7.93 3.53 -13.21
N LYS A 166 9.02 3.85 -13.91
CA LYS A 166 10.19 4.49 -13.27
C LYS A 166 9.96 5.93 -12.80
N ASN A 167 9.23 6.72 -13.58
CA ASN A 167 9.27 8.19 -13.43
C ASN A 167 7.97 8.81 -12.90
N LYS A 168 6.82 8.17 -13.14
CA LYS A 168 5.51 8.73 -12.78
C LYS A 168 4.49 7.62 -12.60
N LYS A 169 3.73 7.61 -11.49
CA LYS A 169 2.60 6.66 -11.32
C LYS A 169 1.62 6.72 -12.50
N PHE A 170 1.22 5.54 -12.96
CA PHE A 170 0.21 5.38 -13.99
C PHE A 170 -1.17 5.78 -13.44
N ASP A 171 -1.88 6.63 -14.16
CA ASP A 171 -3.19 7.13 -13.75
C ASP A 171 -4.31 6.30 -14.40
N PHE A 172 -4.87 5.39 -13.61
CA PHE A 172 -5.99 4.55 -14.03
C PHE A 172 -7.31 5.31 -14.23
N SER A 173 -7.42 6.58 -13.81
CA SER A 173 -8.63 7.40 -14.05
C SER A 173 -8.76 7.83 -15.51
N LEU A 174 -7.63 7.90 -16.23
CA LEU A 174 -7.59 8.31 -17.64
C LEU A 174 -7.93 7.17 -18.60
N ILE A 175 -8.07 5.93 -18.10
CA ILE A 175 -8.50 4.78 -18.91
C ILE A 175 -9.91 5.02 -19.45
N ARG A 176 -10.06 4.91 -20.77
CA ARG A 176 -11.35 5.07 -21.44
C ARG A 176 -12.16 3.79 -21.35
N THR A 177 -13.39 3.90 -20.88
CA THR A 177 -14.38 2.81 -20.89
C THR A 177 -15.42 3.06 -21.97
N ILE A 178 -16.08 1.98 -22.44
CA ILE A 178 -17.09 2.02 -23.50
C ILE A 178 -18.46 1.80 -22.86
N LYS A 179 -19.40 2.72 -23.15
CA LYS A 179 -20.80 2.64 -22.75
C LYS A 179 -21.73 2.96 -23.92
N PRO A 180 -22.91 2.33 -24.02
CA PRO A 180 -23.39 1.25 -23.15
C PRO A 180 -22.56 -0.03 -23.31
N THR A 181 -22.57 -0.90 -22.28
CA THR A 181 -21.93 -2.21 -22.38
C THR A 181 -22.68 -3.05 -23.41
N PRO A 182 -21.98 -3.70 -24.36
CA PRO A 182 -22.65 -4.56 -25.34
C PRO A 182 -23.30 -5.77 -24.66
N ILE A 183 -24.30 -6.35 -25.32
CA ILE A 183 -24.96 -7.58 -24.86
C ILE A 183 -24.37 -8.81 -25.56
N LEU A 184 -24.52 -9.97 -24.92
CA LEU A 184 -23.97 -11.23 -25.41
C LEU A 184 -24.49 -11.58 -26.80
N LYS A 185 -25.76 -11.28 -27.07
CA LYS A 185 -26.43 -11.51 -28.35
C LYS A 185 -25.66 -10.96 -29.56
N ASP A 186 -25.04 -9.79 -29.43
CA ASP A 186 -24.33 -9.12 -30.52
C ASP A 186 -23.01 -9.81 -30.91
N PHE A 187 -22.56 -10.77 -30.10
CA PHE A 187 -21.27 -11.46 -30.27
C PHE A 187 -21.43 -12.92 -30.70
N LEU A 188 -22.68 -13.38 -30.86
CA LEU A 188 -23.00 -14.76 -31.21
C LEU A 188 -22.79 -15.03 -32.70
N ASP A 189 -22.55 -16.28 -33.03
CA ASP A 189 -22.61 -16.80 -34.38
C ASP A 189 -24.04 -17.24 -34.70
N ASN A 190 -24.45 -17.09 -35.95
CA ASN A 190 -25.74 -17.48 -36.48
C ASN A 190 -25.63 -18.54 -37.57
N THR A 191 -24.41 -18.95 -37.93
CA THR A 191 -24.13 -19.78 -39.12
C THR A 191 -23.53 -21.15 -38.82
N SER A 192 -23.04 -21.37 -37.60
CA SER A 192 -22.45 -22.64 -37.17
C SER A 192 -23.50 -23.66 -36.75
N GLU A 193 -23.12 -24.94 -36.68
CA GLU A 193 -23.89 -25.95 -35.97
C GLU A 193 -23.75 -25.75 -34.45
N PHE A 194 -24.86 -25.86 -33.72
CA PHE A 194 -24.93 -25.60 -32.29
C PHE A 194 -25.37 -26.81 -31.48
N GLU A 195 -24.81 -26.95 -30.28
CA GLU A 195 -25.20 -27.97 -29.30
C GLU A 195 -26.32 -27.40 -28.40
N TYR A 196 -27.57 -27.81 -28.66
CA TYR A 196 -28.75 -27.42 -27.87
C TYR A 196 -29.02 -28.42 -26.73
N LEU A 197 -29.48 -27.90 -25.59
CA LEU A 197 -30.03 -28.73 -24.52
C LEU A 197 -31.50 -29.05 -24.80
N GLN A 198 -31.91 -30.28 -24.51
CA GLN A 198 -33.32 -30.67 -24.54
C GLN A 198 -34.06 -30.02 -23.36
N PRO A 199 -35.36 -29.69 -23.49
CA PRO A 199 -36.15 -29.09 -22.41
C PRO A 199 -36.11 -29.86 -21.09
N SER A 200 -35.97 -31.20 -21.13
CA SER A 200 -35.83 -32.04 -19.94
C SER A 200 -34.49 -31.89 -19.21
N GLU A 201 -33.48 -31.28 -19.85
CA GLU A 201 -32.11 -31.15 -19.32
C GLU A 201 -31.88 -29.87 -18.52
N TYR A 202 -32.84 -28.95 -18.47
CA TYR A 202 -32.72 -27.69 -17.72
C TYR A 202 -34.02 -27.24 -17.08
N THR A 203 -33.90 -26.33 -16.13
CA THR A 203 -35.01 -25.65 -15.46
C THR A 203 -34.82 -24.15 -15.61
N MET A 204 -35.86 -23.46 -16.08
CA MET A 204 -35.89 -21.99 -16.18
C MET A 204 -36.46 -21.38 -14.90
N ILE A 205 -35.99 -20.18 -14.57
CA ILE A 205 -36.46 -19.40 -13.43
C ILE A 205 -37.59 -18.50 -13.94
N GLU A 206 -38.73 -18.48 -13.26
CA GLU A 206 -39.91 -17.71 -13.68
C GLU A 206 -39.65 -16.20 -13.76
N ASN A 207 -38.91 -15.65 -12.80
CA ASN A 207 -38.67 -14.21 -12.68
C ASN A 207 -37.16 -13.91 -12.51
N PRO A 208 -36.36 -14.06 -13.57
CA PRO A 208 -34.92 -13.82 -13.50
C PRO A 208 -34.63 -12.33 -13.28
N LYS A 209 -33.67 -12.03 -12.41
CA LYS A 209 -33.23 -10.66 -12.13
C LYS A 209 -31.89 -10.39 -12.80
N GLN A 210 -31.79 -9.23 -13.45
CA GLN A 210 -30.51 -8.70 -13.90
C GLN A 210 -29.72 -8.19 -12.69
N GLN A 211 -28.45 -8.60 -12.60
CA GLN A 211 -27.51 -8.12 -11.59
C GLN A 211 -26.86 -6.79 -12.02
N ASP A 212 -26.28 -6.04 -11.08
CA ASP A 212 -25.46 -4.85 -11.37
C ASP A 212 -24.25 -5.18 -12.29
N SER A 213 -23.81 -6.44 -12.25
CA SER A 213 -22.79 -6.98 -13.14
C SER A 213 -23.24 -7.03 -14.61
N GLY A 214 -24.53 -6.90 -14.90
CA GLY A 214 -25.15 -7.13 -16.22
C GLY A 214 -25.48 -8.60 -16.49
N LEU A 215 -25.17 -9.50 -15.53
CA LEU A 215 -25.50 -10.92 -15.65
C LEU A 215 -27.01 -11.12 -15.46
N ILE A 216 -27.62 -11.90 -16.34
CA ILE A 216 -29.02 -12.32 -16.23
C ILE A 216 -29.02 -13.84 -16.09
N PHE A 217 -29.09 -14.33 -14.85
CA PHE A 217 -29.16 -15.76 -14.57
C PHE A 217 -30.60 -16.25 -14.72
N VAL A 218 -30.84 -17.12 -15.69
CA VAL A 218 -32.21 -17.47 -16.14
C VAL A 218 -32.57 -18.93 -15.91
N GLY A 219 -31.60 -19.78 -15.56
CA GLY A 219 -31.88 -21.19 -15.37
C GLY A 219 -30.64 -21.99 -15.05
N TYR A 220 -30.82 -23.29 -14.90
CA TYR A 220 -29.75 -24.22 -14.60
C TYR A 220 -30.03 -25.59 -15.21
N ARG A 221 -28.97 -26.36 -15.44
CA ARG A 221 -29.07 -27.75 -15.91
C ARG A 221 -29.58 -28.67 -14.81
N ASN A 222 -30.42 -29.63 -15.19
CA ASN A 222 -30.95 -30.69 -14.33
C ASN A 222 -29.87 -31.75 -14.09
N LYS A 223 -28.87 -31.39 -13.29
CA LYS A 223 -27.78 -32.26 -12.83
C LYS A 223 -27.68 -32.19 -11.30
N ASN A 224 -26.91 -33.11 -10.71
CA ASN A 224 -26.74 -33.17 -9.26
C ASN A 224 -26.27 -31.82 -8.70
N ILE A 225 -27.09 -31.24 -7.83
CA ILE A 225 -26.83 -30.00 -7.09
C ILE A 225 -26.04 -30.29 -5.81
N TRP A 226 -25.37 -29.26 -5.29
CA TRP A 226 -24.58 -29.36 -4.06
C TRP A 226 -25.44 -29.39 -2.81
N LYS A 227 -25.91 -30.57 -2.38
CA LYS A 227 -26.93 -30.68 -1.31
C LYS A 227 -26.51 -30.21 0.09
N LYS A 228 -25.21 -30.02 0.36
CA LYS A 228 -24.71 -29.68 1.70
C LYS A 228 -24.83 -28.18 1.99
N GLY A 229 -25.69 -27.81 2.95
CA GLY A 229 -25.85 -26.43 3.43
C GLY A 229 -26.81 -25.55 2.60
N ILE A 230 -27.57 -26.13 1.66
CA ILE A 230 -28.64 -25.42 0.95
C ILE A 230 -29.81 -25.19 1.92
N ARG A 231 -30.35 -23.97 1.96
CA ARG A 231 -31.59 -23.67 2.70
C ARG A 231 -32.80 -24.14 1.88
N PRO A 232 -33.86 -24.67 2.52
CA PRO A 232 -35.09 -25.02 1.80
C PRO A 232 -35.59 -23.85 0.92
N ASN A 233 -36.07 -24.14 -0.29
CA ASN A 233 -36.58 -23.18 -1.27
C ASN A 233 -35.54 -22.22 -1.87
N THR A 234 -34.23 -22.54 -1.78
CA THR A 234 -33.16 -21.73 -2.39
C THR A 234 -32.48 -22.40 -3.59
N GLU A 235 -33.04 -23.51 -4.07
CA GLU A 235 -32.52 -24.34 -5.17
C GLU A 235 -32.43 -23.57 -6.49
N HIS A 236 -33.23 -22.51 -6.67
CA HIS A 236 -33.23 -21.65 -7.85
C HIS A 236 -32.12 -20.57 -7.82
N LEU A 237 -31.34 -20.44 -6.74
CA LEU A 237 -30.29 -19.42 -6.65
C LEU A 237 -29.01 -19.83 -7.36
N SER A 238 -28.39 -18.92 -8.11
CA SER A 238 -27.15 -19.19 -8.86
C SER A 238 -26.02 -19.75 -8.01
N ARG A 239 -25.89 -19.29 -6.75
CA ARG A 239 -24.86 -19.76 -5.80
C ARG A 239 -24.97 -21.23 -5.41
N VAL A 240 -26.14 -21.84 -5.61
CA VAL A 240 -26.41 -23.26 -5.32
C VAL A 240 -25.90 -24.17 -6.45
N HIS A 241 -25.82 -23.65 -7.66
CA HIS A 241 -25.38 -24.38 -8.85
C HIS A 241 -23.91 -24.19 -9.11
N HIS A 242 -23.22 -25.27 -9.48
CA HIS A 242 -21.89 -25.17 -10.07
C HIS A 242 -21.94 -24.31 -11.34
N GLN A 243 -20.89 -23.52 -11.57
CA GLN A 243 -20.82 -22.60 -12.70
C GLN A 243 -21.13 -23.26 -14.08
N PRO A 244 -20.66 -24.48 -14.39
CA PRO A 244 -20.98 -25.16 -15.66
C PRO A 244 -22.44 -25.58 -15.84
N ASN A 245 -23.23 -25.55 -14.75
CA ASN A 245 -24.65 -25.87 -14.78
C ASN A 245 -25.53 -24.62 -14.85
N ARG A 246 -24.97 -23.42 -14.84
CA ARG A 246 -25.73 -22.18 -14.87
C ARG A 246 -26.03 -21.76 -16.32
N ILE A 247 -27.21 -21.20 -16.53
CA ILE A 247 -27.68 -20.70 -17.84
C ILE A 247 -27.90 -19.19 -17.72
N TYR A 248 -27.36 -18.44 -18.67
CA TYR A 248 -27.43 -16.98 -18.70
C TYR A 248 -28.15 -16.48 -19.96
N SER A 249 -28.94 -15.41 -19.86
CA SER A 249 -29.60 -14.81 -21.03
C SER A 249 -28.59 -14.10 -21.94
N VAL A 250 -28.83 -14.18 -23.26
CA VAL A 250 -28.07 -13.44 -24.27
C VAL A 250 -28.34 -11.93 -24.25
N ASP A 251 -29.41 -11.48 -23.58
CA ASP A 251 -29.72 -10.05 -23.43
C ASP A 251 -28.86 -9.36 -22.35
N GLY A 252 -28.06 -10.13 -21.61
CA GLY A 252 -27.11 -9.64 -20.61
C GLY A 252 -25.67 -9.81 -21.07
N VAL A 253 -24.76 -9.85 -20.09
CA VAL A 253 -23.36 -10.27 -20.32
C VAL A 253 -23.16 -11.74 -19.95
N HIS A 254 -22.07 -12.34 -20.44
CA HIS A 254 -21.63 -13.68 -20.04
C HIS A 254 -20.73 -13.61 -18.78
N PRO A 255 -20.76 -14.60 -17.87
CA PRO A 255 -19.77 -14.69 -16.78
C PRO A 255 -18.33 -14.87 -17.31
N THR A 256 -17.34 -14.77 -16.42
CA THR A 256 -15.94 -15.09 -16.76
C THR A 256 -15.84 -16.50 -17.32
N ILE A 257 -15.14 -16.65 -18.46
CA ILE A 257 -14.73 -17.96 -19.01
C ILE A 257 -13.55 -18.48 -18.15
N PRO A 258 -13.73 -19.56 -17.37
CA PRO A 258 -12.68 -20.13 -16.53
C PRO A 258 -11.86 -21.18 -17.31
N SER A 259 -10.57 -21.27 -17.03
CA SER A 259 -9.69 -22.27 -17.67
C SER A 259 -9.90 -23.69 -17.18
N GLN A 260 -10.56 -23.89 -16.03
CA GLN A 260 -10.89 -25.22 -15.53
C GLN A 260 -12.03 -25.90 -16.30
N GLU A 261 -12.83 -25.16 -17.06
CA GLU A 261 -13.94 -25.72 -17.84
C GLU A 261 -13.47 -26.05 -19.26
N THR A 262 -12.97 -27.28 -19.44
CA THR A 262 -12.43 -27.76 -20.71
C THR A 262 -13.47 -28.36 -21.66
N SER A 263 -14.69 -28.65 -21.18
CA SER A 263 -15.78 -29.16 -22.02
C SER A 263 -16.63 -28.04 -22.64
N GLY A 264 -16.30 -26.78 -22.35
CA GLY A 264 -16.99 -25.61 -22.90
C GLY A 264 -18.44 -25.47 -22.44
N ARG A 265 -18.79 -25.98 -21.25
CA ARG A 265 -20.18 -25.98 -20.72
C ARG A 265 -20.65 -24.59 -20.30
N PHE A 266 -20.68 -23.68 -21.25
CA PHE A 266 -21.12 -22.29 -21.14
C PHE A 266 -22.47 -22.17 -21.82
N PHE A 267 -23.54 -22.36 -21.05
CA PHE A 267 -24.90 -22.40 -21.60
C PHE A 267 -25.56 -21.03 -21.58
N ILE A 268 -26.18 -20.71 -22.71
CA ILE A 268 -26.86 -19.45 -22.95
C ILE A 268 -28.31 -19.72 -23.36
N TYR A 269 -29.22 -18.86 -22.92
CA TYR A 269 -30.63 -18.89 -23.27
C TYR A 269 -30.93 -17.86 -24.35
N LEU A 270 -31.63 -18.29 -25.40
CA LEU A 270 -32.08 -17.50 -26.54
C LEU A 270 -33.58 -17.24 -26.40
N PRO A 271 -34.02 -16.07 -25.91
CA PRO A 271 -35.44 -15.82 -25.66
C PRO A 271 -36.32 -15.90 -26.91
N GLN A 272 -35.78 -15.55 -28.07
CA GLN A 272 -36.51 -15.52 -29.34
C GLN A 272 -36.84 -16.93 -29.86
N GLU A 273 -35.96 -17.89 -29.60
CA GLU A 273 -36.14 -19.30 -29.97
C GLU A 273 -36.74 -20.11 -28.82
N ASN A 274 -36.73 -19.55 -27.60
CA ASN A 274 -37.02 -20.24 -26.35
C ASN A 274 -36.16 -21.50 -26.15
N THR A 275 -34.89 -21.44 -26.55
CA THR A 275 -33.94 -22.56 -26.50
C THR A 275 -32.73 -22.24 -25.63
N VAL A 276 -32.06 -23.29 -25.15
CA VAL A 276 -30.76 -23.18 -24.48
C VAL A 276 -29.72 -23.90 -25.31
N ARG A 277 -28.61 -23.22 -25.62
CA ARG A 277 -27.47 -23.82 -26.31
C ARG A 277 -26.16 -23.51 -25.64
N LYS A 278 -25.14 -24.27 -26.02
CA LYS A 278 -23.75 -24.03 -25.63
C LYS A 278 -23.12 -22.94 -26.50
N LEU A 279 -22.28 -22.11 -25.89
CA LEU A 279 -21.39 -21.22 -26.64
C LEU A 279 -20.37 -22.04 -27.42
N THR A 280 -20.12 -21.65 -28.67
CA THR A 280 -19.04 -22.19 -29.48
C THR A 280 -17.69 -21.64 -29.02
N ILE A 281 -16.61 -22.35 -29.34
CA ILE A 281 -15.26 -21.87 -29.03
C ILE A 281 -14.95 -20.54 -29.74
N LYS A 282 -15.44 -20.34 -30.97
CA LYS A 282 -15.26 -19.08 -31.71
C LYS A 282 -15.96 -17.91 -31.02
N GLU A 283 -17.17 -18.14 -30.49
CA GLU A 283 -17.87 -17.14 -29.67
C GLU A 283 -17.07 -16.83 -28.38
N CYS A 284 -16.49 -17.84 -27.71
CA CYS A 284 -15.61 -17.61 -26.56
C CYS A 284 -14.40 -16.70 -26.90
N TYR A 285 -13.79 -16.88 -28.07
CA TYR A 285 -12.71 -16.01 -28.54
C TYR A 285 -13.19 -14.58 -28.82
N ARG A 286 -14.36 -14.43 -29.47
CA ARG A 286 -15.00 -13.11 -29.70
C ARG A 286 -15.30 -12.38 -28.38
N LEU A 287 -15.77 -13.10 -27.36
CA LEU A 287 -16.05 -12.56 -26.02
C LEU A 287 -14.80 -12.08 -25.28
N MET A 288 -13.61 -12.53 -25.69
CA MET A 288 -12.33 -12.04 -25.19
C MET A 288 -11.69 -10.99 -26.12
N GLY A 289 -12.35 -10.68 -27.24
CA GLY A 289 -11.94 -9.68 -28.23
C GLY A 289 -10.83 -10.14 -29.19
N PHE A 290 -10.67 -11.45 -29.40
CA PHE A 290 -9.78 -11.98 -30.42
C PHE A 290 -10.36 -11.77 -31.84
N PRO A 291 -9.51 -11.54 -32.86
CA PRO A 291 -9.97 -11.34 -34.22
C PRO A 291 -10.54 -12.63 -34.82
N HIS A 292 -11.41 -12.51 -35.82
CA HIS A 292 -12.14 -13.64 -36.39
C HIS A 292 -11.25 -14.67 -37.10
N ASP A 293 -10.11 -14.23 -37.62
CA ASP A 293 -9.13 -15.04 -38.34
C ASP A 293 -8.05 -15.65 -37.43
N TYR A 294 -8.12 -15.40 -36.11
CA TYR A 294 -7.21 -15.98 -35.12
C TYR A 294 -7.23 -17.51 -35.19
N LYS A 295 -6.05 -18.12 -35.31
CA LYS A 295 -5.92 -19.59 -35.36
C LYS A 295 -6.14 -20.14 -33.95
N ILE A 296 -7.05 -21.12 -33.84
CA ILE A 296 -7.45 -21.76 -32.59
C ILE A 296 -6.89 -23.19 -32.59
N HIS A 297 -6.46 -23.66 -31.42
CA HIS A 297 -5.98 -25.04 -31.27
C HIS A 297 -7.00 -26.07 -31.77
N SER A 298 -6.53 -27.09 -32.50
CA SER A 298 -7.38 -28.13 -33.10
C SER A 298 -8.13 -28.97 -32.07
N ASN A 299 -7.52 -29.24 -30.91
CA ASN A 299 -8.20 -29.85 -29.77
C ASN A 299 -9.03 -28.80 -29.00
N LEU A 300 -10.34 -28.98 -28.98
CA LEU A 300 -11.30 -28.10 -28.31
C LEU A 300 -11.05 -27.94 -26.81
N ALA A 301 -10.66 -29.01 -26.10
CA ALA A 301 -10.43 -28.95 -24.66
C ALA A 301 -9.25 -28.04 -24.32
N GLU A 302 -8.17 -28.12 -25.10
CA GLU A 302 -7.04 -27.19 -24.99
C GLU A 302 -7.44 -25.77 -25.39
N ALA A 303 -8.23 -25.61 -26.45
CA ALA A 303 -8.71 -24.28 -26.86
C ALA A 303 -9.52 -23.57 -25.75
N TYR A 304 -10.40 -24.29 -25.06
CA TYR A 304 -11.17 -23.74 -23.92
C TYR A 304 -10.26 -23.37 -22.73
N LYS A 305 -9.29 -24.22 -22.41
CA LYS A 305 -8.30 -23.95 -21.36
C LYS A 305 -7.48 -22.70 -21.67
N GLN A 306 -6.99 -22.58 -22.91
CA GLN A 306 -6.20 -21.47 -23.41
C GLN A 306 -6.98 -20.15 -23.35
N ILE A 307 -8.20 -20.11 -23.89
CA ILE A 307 -9.00 -18.87 -23.89
C ILE A 307 -9.42 -18.45 -22.47
N GLY A 308 -9.67 -19.41 -21.57
CA GLY A 308 -9.98 -19.13 -20.16
C GLY A 308 -8.81 -18.49 -19.40
N ASN A 309 -7.57 -18.90 -19.70
CA ASN A 309 -6.35 -18.32 -19.15
C ASN A 309 -5.92 -17.01 -19.82
N SER A 310 -6.45 -16.70 -21.00
CA SER A 310 -6.09 -15.50 -21.75
C SER A 310 -6.58 -14.19 -21.13
N VAL A 311 -6.16 -13.07 -21.71
CA VAL A 311 -6.55 -11.71 -21.33
C VAL A 311 -7.58 -11.14 -22.31
N CYS A 312 -8.36 -10.15 -21.85
CA CYS A 312 -9.31 -9.42 -22.70
C CYS A 312 -8.54 -8.41 -23.58
N ILE A 313 -8.56 -8.60 -24.90
CA ILE A 313 -7.74 -7.84 -25.85
C ILE A 313 -8.05 -6.33 -25.82
N PRO A 314 -9.32 -5.87 -25.91
CA PRO A 314 -9.63 -4.44 -25.88
C PRO A 314 -9.19 -3.75 -24.59
N LYS A 315 -9.32 -4.44 -23.45
CA LYS A 315 -8.87 -3.93 -22.14
C LYS A 315 -7.36 -3.71 -22.12
N ILE A 316 -6.58 -4.72 -22.52
CA ILE A 316 -5.12 -4.61 -22.54
C ILE A 316 -4.65 -3.60 -23.59
N LYS A 317 -5.33 -3.49 -24.73
CA LYS A 317 -5.03 -2.49 -25.77
C LYS A 317 -5.19 -1.07 -25.25
N GLU A 318 -6.28 -0.78 -24.52
CA GLU A 318 -6.48 0.53 -23.91
C GLU A 318 -5.39 0.82 -22.86
N ILE A 319 -5.00 -0.16 -22.06
CA ILE A 319 -3.88 -0.02 -21.11
C ILE A 319 -2.57 0.31 -21.86
N ALA A 320 -2.22 -0.45 -22.90
CA ALA A 320 -1.03 -0.21 -23.71
C ALA A 320 -1.02 1.18 -24.36
N ARG A 321 -2.19 1.62 -24.84
CA ARG A 321 -2.39 2.98 -25.38
C ARG A 321 -2.14 4.05 -24.31
N GLN A 322 -2.68 3.87 -23.11
CA GLN A 322 -2.49 4.81 -22.00
C GLN A 322 -1.05 4.83 -21.51
N ILE A 323 -0.38 3.68 -21.44
CA ILE A 323 1.05 3.63 -21.10
C ILE A 323 1.87 4.49 -22.07
N LYS A 324 1.56 4.35 -23.36
CA LYS A 324 2.19 5.14 -24.41
C LYS A 324 2.05 6.64 -24.14
N PHE A 325 0.82 7.11 -23.93
CA PHE A 325 0.54 8.54 -23.78
C PHE A 325 0.94 9.13 -22.42
N GLN A 326 0.79 8.36 -21.33
CA GLN A 326 1.01 8.85 -19.98
C GLN A 326 2.47 8.77 -19.56
N ILE A 327 3.19 7.74 -20.03
CA ILE A 327 4.51 7.38 -19.51
C ILE A 327 5.60 7.50 -20.58
N LEU A 328 5.39 6.99 -21.79
CA LEU A 328 6.46 6.84 -22.79
C LEU A 328 6.62 8.07 -23.70
N ASP A 329 5.54 8.57 -24.31
CA ASP A 329 5.58 9.64 -25.34
C ASP A 329 6.05 11.00 -24.79
N LYS A 330 6.04 11.20 -23.46
CA LYS A 330 6.53 12.44 -22.82
C LYS A 330 8.04 12.47 -22.53
N PHE A 331 8.77 11.38 -22.82
CA PHE A 331 10.21 11.30 -22.56
C PHE A 331 11.10 11.68 -23.77
N ASN A 332 10.51 12.02 -24.93
CA ASN A 332 11.25 12.36 -26.16
C ASN A 332 11.46 13.86 -26.42
N GLU A 333 11.25 14.77 -25.45
CA GLU A 333 11.74 16.15 -25.54
C GLU A 333 13.16 16.28 -24.98
N LYS A 334 14.09 15.57 -25.61
CA LYS A 334 15.51 15.95 -25.67
C LYS A 334 15.95 15.90 -27.13
N GLN A 335 15.44 16.83 -27.93
CA GLN A 335 16.11 17.25 -29.16
C GLN A 335 15.73 18.70 -29.49
N THR A 336 16.78 19.51 -29.58
CA THR A 336 16.85 20.91 -29.99
C THR A 336 16.01 21.19 -31.24
N ILE A 337 15.04 22.09 -31.16
CA ILE A 337 14.51 22.78 -32.34
C ILE A 337 14.34 24.27 -32.01
N GLN A 338 15.21 25.08 -32.59
CA GLN A 338 15.03 26.51 -32.81
C GLN A 338 13.76 26.72 -33.64
N PHE A 339 12.88 27.62 -33.20
CA PHE A 339 11.97 28.32 -34.10
C PHE A 339 12.08 29.83 -33.89
N ASN A 340 12.45 30.48 -34.99
CA ASN A 340 12.49 31.92 -35.16
C ASN A 340 11.10 32.53 -34.89
N LEU A 341 11.09 33.59 -34.08
CA LEU A 341 9.93 34.44 -33.85
C LEU A 341 9.49 35.14 -35.14
N PRO A 342 8.19 35.12 -35.48
CA PRO A 342 7.54 36.23 -36.13
C PRO A 342 7.08 37.23 -35.07
N THR A 343 7.37 38.48 -35.37
CA THR A 343 7.07 39.71 -34.65
C THR A 343 5.57 39.84 -34.31
N THR A 344 5.31 40.16 -33.04
CA THR A 344 4.18 40.93 -32.50
C THR A 344 2.74 40.47 -32.79
N ILE A 345 2.15 39.74 -31.83
CA ILE A 345 0.86 40.13 -31.24
C ILE A 345 0.99 39.95 -29.71
N GLN A 346 1.10 41.05 -28.98
CA GLN A 346 0.98 41.07 -27.52
C GLN A 346 -0.44 40.67 -27.13
N LEU A 347 -0.57 39.50 -26.51
CA LEU A 347 -1.65 39.21 -25.57
C LEU A 347 -0.97 38.87 -24.24
N GLU A 348 -1.00 39.81 -23.31
CA GLU A 348 -0.54 39.62 -21.93
C GLU A 348 -1.38 38.50 -21.28
N LEU A 349 -0.74 37.36 -21.01
CA LEU A 349 -1.25 36.36 -20.09
C LEU A 349 -0.42 36.46 -18.79
N PRO A 350 -1.06 36.69 -17.64
CA PRO A 350 -0.34 36.87 -16.38
C PRO A 350 0.34 35.57 -15.96
N GLN A 351 1.63 35.65 -15.60
CA GLN A 351 2.34 34.59 -14.90
C GLN A 351 1.68 34.39 -13.53
N ILE A 352 0.85 33.36 -13.37
CA ILE A 352 0.42 32.90 -12.05
C ILE A 352 1.40 31.82 -11.60
N ASN A 353 2.25 32.19 -10.66
CA ASN A 353 3.07 31.27 -9.91
C ASN A 353 2.13 30.50 -8.95
N CYS A 354 1.59 29.35 -9.36
CA CYS A 354 0.64 28.60 -8.55
C CYS A 354 1.36 27.85 -7.41
N MET A 355 1.31 28.41 -6.21
CA MET A 355 1.80 27.82 -4.97
C MET A 355 1.06 26.50 -4.65
N ASN A 356 1.77 25.45 -4.21
CA ASN A 356 1.17 24.16 -3.84
C ASN A 356 0.73 24.11 -2.36
N HIS A 357 -0.03 23.08 -1.96
CA HIS A 357 -0.54 22.94 -0.58
C HIS A 357 0.54 22.91 0.52
N LYS A 358 1.72 22.34 0.24
CA LYS A 358 2.84 22.35 1.21
C LYS A 358 3.38 23.76 1.36
N GLU A 359 3.69 24.42 0.25
CA GLU A 359 4.21 25.79 0.23
C GLU A 359 3.24 26.77 0.91
N LYS A 360 1.94 26.66 0.60
CA LYS A 360 0.93 27.52 1.23
C LYS A 360 0.79 27.26 2.72
N LEU A 361 0.87 26.00 3.15
CA LEU A 361 0.83 25.65 4.57
C LEU A 361 2.02 26.21 5.34
N LEU A 362 3.24 26.10 4.78
CA LEU A 362 4.46 26.66 5.35
C LEU A 362 4.38 28.20 5.41
N GLU A 363 3.95 28.84 4.33
CA GLU A 363 3.74 30.30 4.29
C GLU A 363 2.82 30.78 5.42
N ILE A 364 1.70 30.07 5.65
CA ILE A 364 0.76 30.42 6.71
C ILE A 364 1.36 30.19 8.10
N TYR A 365 2.10 29.08 8.27
CA TYR A 365 2.73 28.73 9.55
C TYR A 365 3.82 29.73 9.95
N ASP A 366 4.66 30.14 9.01
CA ASP A 366 5.74 31.11 9.25
C ASP A 366 5.19 32.50 9.57
N ASN A 367 4.03 32.85 8.99
CA ASN A 367 3.35 34.13 9.18
C ASN A 367 2.41 34.17 10.41
N THR A 368 2.66 33.32 11.43
CA THR A 368 1.85 33.28 12.67
C THR A 368 2.20 34.36 13.70
N ALA A 369 3.25 35.16 13.46
CA ALA A 369 3.81 36.10 14.45
C ALA A 369 2.97 37.36 14.77
N ASN A 370 1.94 37.72 13.97
CA ASN A 370 1.12 38.94 14.13
C ASN A 370 -0.35 38.63 14.46
N ILE A 371 -0.61 37.81 15.49
CA ILE A 371 -1.95 37.24 15.75
C ILE A 371 -2.97 38.22 16.35
N GLU A 372 -2.54 39.21 17.14
CA GLU A 372 -3.44 40.06 17.94
C GLU A 372 -4.39 40.89 17.04
N ASN A 373 -3.90 41.32 15.87
CA ASN A 373 -4.70 41.99 14.86
C ASN A 373 -5.63 41.03 14.08
N VAL A 374 -5.32 39.73 14.04
CA VAL A 374 -6.07 38.72 13.30
C VAL A 374 -7.26 38.19 14.12
N GLN A 375 -7.08 38.00 15.43
CA GLN A 375 -8.15 37.56 16.33
C GLN A 375 -9.30 38.58 16.39
N ALA A 376 -9.01 39.88 16.30
CA ALA A 376 -10.01 40.94 16.26
C ALA A 376 -10.90 40.93 14.98
N LEU A 377 -10.49 40.21 13.93
CA LEU A 377 -11.22 40.13 12.65
C LEU A 377 -12.22 38.95 12.59
N LEU A 378 -12.23 38.09 13.60
CA LEU A 378 -13.11 36.93 13.67
C LEU A 378 -14.18 37.12 14.74
N PRO A 379 -15.44 36.69 14.51
CA PRO A 379 -16.46 36.74 15.55
C PRO A 379 -16.07 35.88 16.77
N ASN A 380 -16.37 36.36 17.98
CA ASN A 380 -15.99 35.71 19.24
C ASN A 380 -16.41 34.23 19.33
N GLU A 381 -17.53 33.84 18.73
CA GLU A 381 -17.99 32.45 18.72
C GLU A 381 -17.02 31.51 17.98
N TYR A 382 -16.38 31.97 16.89
CA TYR A 382 -15.41 31.17 16.13
C TYR A 382 -14.06 31.10 16.82
N LEU A 383 -13.69 32.11 17.61
CA LEU A 383 -12.51 32.02 18.48
C LEU A 383 -12.69 30.88 19.51
N LEU A 384 -13.89 30.69 20.06
CA LEU A 384 -14.20 29.56 20.94
C LEU A 384 -14.12 28.21 20.20
N TYR A 385 -14.63 28.12 18.97
CA TYR A 385 -14.52 26.90 18.16
C TYR A 385 -13.06 26.58 17.79
N ILE A 386 -12.26 27.59 17.46
CA ILE A 386 -10.82 27.44 17.19
C ILE A 386 -10.11 26.90 18.43
N ALA A 387 -10.37 27.49 19.60
CA ALA A 387 -9.81 27.03 20.87
C ALA A 387 -10.20 25.57 21.16
N ASP A 388 -11.44 25.17 20.87
CA ASP A 388 -11.91 23.79 21.04
C ASP A 388 -11.17 22.78 20.15
N ILE A 389 -10.91 23.15 18.89
CA ILE A 389 -10.07 22.34 17.98
C ILE A 389 -8.64 22.26 18.54
N ALA A 390 -8.04 23.39 18.89
CA ALA A 390 -6.66 23.45 19.36
C ALA A 390 -6.44 22.64 20.64
N GLN A 391 -7.29 22.79 21.66
CA GLN A 391 -7.19 22.05 22.93
C GLN A 391 -7.32 20.53 22.76
N ASN A 392 -7.93 20.07 21.67
CA ASN A 392 -8.16 18.65 21.42
C ASN A 392 -7.30 18.09 20.28
N CYS A 393 -6.38 18.87 19.70
CA CYS A 393 -5.64 18.48 18.50
C CYS A 393 -4.81 17.20 18.69
N PHE A 394 -4.19 16.99 19.85
CA PHE A 394 -3.42 15.78 20.16
C PHE A 394 -4.29 14.54 20.42
N LYS A 395 -5.52 14.73 20.94
CA LYS A 395 -6.48 13.64 21.21
C LYS A 395 -7.29 13.27 19.97
N GLN A 396 -7.54 14.24 19.08
CA GLN A 396 -8.31 14.07 17.85
C GLN A 396 -7.51 14.54 16.63
N LYS A 397 -6.29 13.98 16.48
CA LYS A 397 -5.35 14.30 15.40
C LYS A 397 -6.00 14.22 14.02
N GLY A 398 -6.89 13.24 13.80
CA GLY A 398 -7.63 13.11 12.55
C GLY A 398 -8.50 14.32 12.22
N VAL A 399 -9.32 14.80 13.16
CA VAL A 399 -10.21 15.95 12.96
C VAL A 399 -9.42 17.22 12.68
N TYR A 400 -8.35 17.44 13.46
CA TYR A 400 -7.43 18.56 13.27
C TYR A 400 -6.78 18.53 11.88
N THR A 401 -6.20 17.39 11.49
CA THR A 401 -5.51 17.22 10.20
C THR A 401 -6.46 17.42 9.01
N VAL A 402 -7.67 16.86 9.10
CA VAL A 402 -8.72 17.04 8.09
C VAL A 402 -9.09 18.51 7.97
N LEU A 403 -9.33 19.19 9.09
CA LEU A 403 -9.70 20.61 9.07
C LEU A 403 -8.63 21.46 8.41
N ILE A 404 -7.35 21.29 8.77
CA ILE A 404 -6.23 22.02 8.14
C ILE A 404 -6.20 21.76 6.64
N THR A 405 -6.40 20.52 6.21
CA THR A 405 -6.42 20.17 4.78
C THR A 405 -7.54 20.90 4.04
N LEU A 406 -8.76 20.91 4.58
CA LEU A 406 -9.90 21.61 3.97
C LEU A 406 -9.65 23.11 3.86
N LEU A 407 -9.16 23.73 4.93
CA LEU A 407 -8.90 25.16 4.98
C LEU A 407 -7.80 25.58 4.00
N VAL A 408 -6.67 24.87 3.97
CA VAL A 408 -5.58 25.15 3.03
C VAL A 408 -6.05 24.99 1.59
N HIS A 409 -6.88 23.96 1.32
CA HIS A 409 -7.44 23.78 0.00
C HIS A 409 -8.39 24.91 -0.40
N LYS A 410 -9.23 25.40 0.52
CA LYS A 410 -10.12 26.55 0.25
C LYS A 410 -9.32 27.82 -0.09
N ILE A 411 -8.16 28.02 0.52
CA ILE A 411 -7.29 29.17 0.21
C ILE A 411 -6.77 29.08 -1.23
N LEU A 412 -6.33 27.89 -1.66
CA LEU A 412 -5.80 27.66 -3.01
C LEU A 412 -6.90 27.59 -4.07
N GLU A 413 -8.07 27.08 -3.72
CA GLU A 413 -9.25 26.95 -4.59
C GLU A 413 -10.47 27.64 -3.96
N PRO A 414 -10.56 28.99 -3.97
CA PRO A 414 -11.61 29.74 -3.27
C PRO A 414 -13.04 29.40 -3.71
N LYS A 415 -13.19 28.90 -4.94
CA LYS A 415 -14.48 28.49 -5.53
C LYS A 415 -14.89 27.06 -5.17
N GLN A 416 -13.98 26.24 -4.67
CA GLN A 416 -14.29 24.87 -4.27
C GLN A 416 -15.08 24.88 -2.97
N ASP A 417 -16.21 24.17 -2.93
CA ASP A 417 -16.94 23.92 -1.69
C ASP A 417 -16.27 22.76 -0.96
N ILE A 418 -15.65 23.04 0.20
CA ILE A 418 -14.82 22.07 0.91
C ILE A 418 -15.63 21.06 1.73
N ARG A 419 -16.95 21.23 1.83
CA ARG A 419 -17.82 20.23 2.45
C ARG A 419 -17.86 18.94 1.63
N TYR A 420 -17.72 19.06 0.31
CA TYR A 420 -17.68 17.94 -0.64
C TYR A 420 -16.24 17.43 -0.81
N HIS A 421 -15.76 16.74 0.21
CA HIS A 421 -14.33 16.43 0.39
C HIS A 421 -13.86 15.11 -0.26
N GLN A 422 -14.74 14.42 -1.01
CA GLN A 422 -14.42 13.20 -1.76
C GLN A 422 -14.64 13.42 -3.25
N ALA A 423 -13.76 12.89 -4.10
CA ALA A 423 -13.84 13.07 -5.55
C ALA A 423 -15.10 12.43 -6.15
N GLU A 424 -15.67 11.47 -5.45
CA GLU A 424 -16.91 10.76 -5.80
C GLU A 424 -18.17 11.58 -5.50
N MET A 425 -18.08 12.65 -4.69
CA MET A 425 -19.19 13.56 -4.44
C MET A 425 -19.40 14.51 -5.63
N SER A 426 -20.65 14.91 -5.87
CA SER A 426 -20.94 15.92 -6.89
C SER A 426 -20.23 17.23 -6.55
N LYS A 427 -19.36 17.71 -7.46
CA LYS A 427 -18.44 18.85 -7.27
C LYS A 427 -17.41 18.65 -6.15
N GLY A 428 -17.14 17.41 -5.76
CA GLY A 428 -16.17 17.12 -4.71
C GLY A 428 -14.72 17.06 -5.21
N PHE A 429 -13.79 17.09 -4.26
CA PHE A 429 -12.34 17.04 -4.52
C PHE A 429 -11.68 15.93 -3.71
N SER A 430 -10.45 15.55 -4.05
CA SER A 430 -9.75 14.45 -3.37
C SER A 430 -9.02 14.90 -2.10
N GLY A 431 -9.78 15.21 -1.04
CA GLY A 431 -9.23 15.71 0.23
C GLY A 431 -8.18 14.78 0.85
N ARG A 432 -8.44 13.46 0.87
CA ARG A 432 -7.49 12.45 1.37
C ARG A 432 -6.17 12.43 0.59
N THR A 433 -6.21 12.62 -0.72
CA THR A 433 -5.00 12.64 -1.56
C THR A 433 -4.16 13.87 -1.26
N ILE A 434 -4.79 15.04 -1.11
CA ILE A 434 -4.12 16.28 -0.74
C ILE A 434 -3.47 16.13 0.65
N ASP A 435 -4.20 15.56 1.61
CA ASP A 435 -3.70 15.33 2.96
C ASP A 435 -2.48 14.40 2.99
N THR A 436 -2.61 13.23 2.38
CA THR A 436 -1.56 12.21 2.36
C THR A 436 -0.30 12.73 1.66
N LYS A 437 -0.46 13.53 0.61
CA LYS A 437 0.64 14.04 -0.21
C LYS A 437 1.32 15.26 0.41
N TYR A 438 0.57 16.17 1.01
CA TYR A 438 1.08 17.49 1.41
C TYR A 438 0.87 17.80 2.89
N ILE A 439 -0.35 17.69 3.42
CA ILE A 439 -0.68 18.26 4.73
C ILE A 439 -0.14 17.42 5.88
N THR A 440 -0.47 16.13 5.96
CA THR A 440 0.02 15.23 7.02
C THR A 440 1.56 15.20 7.09
N PRO A 441 2.30 15.04 5.97
CA PRO A 441 3.76 15.10 6.01
C PRO A 441 4.31 16.45 6.51
N THR A 442 3.72 17.57 6.07
CA THR A 442 4.19 18.91 6.45
C THR A 442 3.91 19.21 7.92
N LEU A 443 2.74 18.83 8.45
CA LEU A 443 2.45 18.99 9.89
C LEU A 443 3.48 18.23 10.75
N LYS A 444 3.90 17.02 10.33
CA LYS A 444 4.95 16.27 11.03
C LYS A 444 6.31 16.95 10.95
N GLU A 445 6.67 17.49 9.79
CA GLU A 445 7.91 18.26 9.59
C GLU A 445 7.97 19.47 10.52
N LEU A 446 6.82 20.11 10.76
CA LEU A 446 6.65 21.22 11.70
C LEU A 446 6.50 20.81 13.18
N GLY A 447 6.55 19.51 13.50
CA GLY A 447 6.37 18.99 14.85
C GLY A 447 4.94 19.15 15.41
N LEU A 448 3.94 19.39 14.55
CA LEU A 448 2.54 19.57 14.92
C LEU A 448 1.79 18.22 14.98
N PRO A 449 0.66 18.13 15.71
CA PRO A 449 -0.13 16.91 15.81
C PRO A 449 -0.66 16.46 14.43
N ALA A 450 -0.28 15.25 14.00
CA ALA A 450 -0.78 14.64 12.76
C ALA A 450 -0.97 13.13 12.90
N MET A 451 -1.78 12.54 12.03
CA MET A 451 -1.93 11.08 11.95
C MET A 451 -0.68 10.41 11.36
N ALA A 452 -0.53 9.10 11.57
CA ALA A 452 0.59 8.33 11.03
C ALA A 452 0.63 8.35 9.49
N GLU A 453 -0.51 8.45 8.81
CA GLU A 453 -0.59 8.45 7.34
C GLU A 453 -1.53 9.55 6.82
N SER A 454 -2.78 9.60 7.30
CA SER A 454 -3.77 10.64 6.92
C SER A 454 -4.85 10.79 7.98
N GLY A 455 -5.42 12.00 8.11
CA GLY A 455 -6.59 12.30 8.93
C GLY A 455 -7.85 11.52 8.51
N TRP A 456 -7.97 11.20 7.23
CA TRP A 456 -9.11 10.47 6.64
C TRP A 456 -9.10 8.97 6.87
N LEU A 457 -8.05 8.39 7.49
CA LEU A 457 -8.05 6.97 7.88
C LEU A 457 -8.94 6.67 9.09
N THR A 458 -9.57 7.70 9.67
CA THR A 458 -10.53 7.53 10.74
C THR A 458 -11.93 7.26 10.13
N ARG A 459 -12.58 6.18 10.59
CA ARG A 459 -13.94 5.79 10.13
C ARG A 459 -15.01 6.88 10.26
N SER A 460 -14.74 7.90 11.07
CA SER A 460 -15.64 9.03 11.33
C SER A 460 -15.49 10.17 10.32
N LEU A 461 -14.38 10.23 9.58
CA LEU A 461 -14.07 11.30 8.63
C LEU A 461 -14.04 10.80 7.17
N GLU A 462 -13.87 9.49 6.93
CA GLU A 462 -13.89 8.88 5.58
C GLU A 462 -15.32 8.69 4.99
N GLN A 463 -16.37 9.09 5.70
CA GLN A 463 -17.73 8.78 5.27
C GLN A 463 -18.18 9.62 4.06
N PRO A 464 -18.96 9.04 3.13
CA PRO A 464 -19.39 9.73 1.91
C PRO A 464 -20.57 10.69 2.17
N TYR A 465 -20.51 11.47 3.24
CA TYR A 465 -21.47 12.53 3.55
C TYR A 465 -20.76 13.89 3.54
N PRO A 466 -21.35 14.94 2.96
CA PRO A 466 -20.75 16.27 3.00
C PRO A 466 -20.65 16.79 4.44
N TYR A 467 -19.63 17.58 4.76
CA TYR A 467 -19.45 18.17 6.10
C TYR A 467 -20.38 19.38 6.34
N THR A 468 -21.68 19.19 6.13
CA THR A 468 -22.73 20.15 6.47
C THR A 468 -23.06 20.08 7.97
N LEU A 469 -23.81 21.06 8.51
CA LEU A 469 -24.15 21.10 9.94
C LEU A 469 -24.94 19.86 10.43
N ASP A 470 -25.63 19.17 9.53
CA ASP A 470 -26.35 17.91 9.76
C ASP A 470 -25.47 16.65 9.53
N TYR A 471 -24.15 16.79 9.44
CA TYR A 471 -23.23 15.67 9.20
C TYR A 471 -23.40 14.55 10.25
N ASN A 472 -23.77 13.36 9.76
CA ASN A 472 -24.09 12.20 10.59
C ASN A 472 -22.88 11.35 11.03
N GLY A 473 -21.65 11.72 10.63
CA GLY A 473 -20.45 10.99 11.03
C GLY A 473 -20.18 11.06 12.54
N LYS A 474 -19.64 9.97 13.09
CA LYS A 474 -19.41 9.79 14.53
C LYS A 474 -18.07 10.37 14.99
N ILE A 475 -17.91 11.69 14.96
CA ILE A 475 -16.83 12.36 15.70
C ILE A 475 -17.18 12.26 17.20
N SER A 476 -16.31 11.61 17.99
CA SER A 476 -16.65 11.15 19.35
C SER A 476 -16.88 12.29 20.35
N ASN A 477 -16.09 13.37 20.25
CA ASN A 477 -16.27 14.55 21.08
C ASN A 477 -17.25 15.52 20.40
N GLN A 478 -18.42 15.70 21.01
CA GLN A 478 -19.50 16.54 20.44
C GLN A 478 -19.11 18.02 20.34
N LYS A 479 -18.31 18.53 21.27
CA LYS A 479 -17.82 19.92 21.24
C LYS A 479 -16.93 20.16 20.02
N VAL A 480 -15.99 19.24 19.79
CA VAL A 480 -15.09 19.28 18.63
C VAL A 480 -15.82 19.01 17.32
N LYS A 481 -16.81 18.12 17.31
CA LYS A 481 -17.69 17.91 16.15
C LYS A 481 -18.40 19.21 15.76
N LYS A 482 -19.00 19.89 16.73
CA LYS A 482 -19.67 21.18 16.50
C LYS A 482 -18.68 22.21 15.97
N ALA A 483 -17.56 22.41 16.65
CA ALA A 483 -16.52 23.36 16.22
C ALA A 483 -16.04 23.09 14.78
N PHE A 484 -15.77 21.82 14.44
CA PHE A 484 -15.33 21.41 13.11
C PHE A 484 -16.34 21.79 12.02
N LEU A 485 -17.62 21.47 12.22
CA LEU A 485 -18.66 21.74 11.23
C LEU A 485 -18.99 23.23 11.10
N GLU A 486 -19.05 23.95 12.23
CA GLU A 486 -19.31 25.40 12.26
C GLU A 486 -18.18 26.19 11.58
N ILE A 487 -16.91 25.81 11.80
CA ILE A 487 -15.77 26.44 11.10
C ILE A 487 -15.87 26.23 9.60
N ILE A 488 -16.16 25.00 9.14
CA ILE A 488 -16.29 24.72 7.71
C ILE A 488 -17.45 25.52 7.10
N ASP A 489 -18.61 25.54 7.76
CA ASP A 489 -19.77 26.29 7.28
C ASP A 489 -19.53 27.80 7.21
N PHE A 490 -18.85 28.35 8.23
CA PHE A 490 -18.46 29.76 8.23
C PHE A 490 -17.50 30.11 7.10
N ILE A 491 -16.52 29.26 6.82
CA ILE A 491 -15.55 29.47 5.74
C ILE A 491 -16.18 29.34 4.36
N GLU A 492 -17.16 28.46 4.19
CA GLU A 492 -17.92 28.40 2.95
C GLU A 492 -18.73 29.69 2.69
N ARG A 493 -19.20 30.35 3.75
CA ARG A 493 -19.85 31.67 3.66
C ARG A 493 -18.85 32.83 3.58
N ASN A 494 -17.63 32.66 4.08
CA ASN A 494 -16.61 33.71 4.23
C ASN A 494 -15.20 33.23 3.83
N PRO A 495 -14.96 32.87 2.55
CA PRO A 495 -13.69 32.30 2.11
C PRO A 495 -12.46 33.19 2.37
N GLN A 496 -12.66 34.52 2.42
CA GLN A 496 -11.62 35.50 2.74
C GLN A 496 -11.07 35.38 4.17
N GLN A 497 -11.81 34.75 5.09
CA GLN A 497 -11.39 34.54 6.49
C GLN A 497 -10.60 33.24 6.69
N THR A 498 -10.45 32.40 5.66
CA THR A 498 -9.83 31.08 5.79
C THR A 498 -8.41 31.14 6.33
N GLU A 499 -7.58 32.04 5.79
CA GLU A 499 -6.19 32.18 6.23
C GLU A 499 -6.09 32.64 7.69
N ASN A 500 -7.00 33.54 8.12
CA ASN A 500 -7.07 34.02 9.50
C ASN A 500 -7.41 32.88 10.48
N ILE A 501 -8.35 32.01 10.13
CA ILE A 501 -8.70 30.84 10.95
C ILE A 501 -7.50 29.89 11.08
N VAL A 502 -6.80 29.58 9.98
CA VAL A 502 -5.63 28.68 10.04
C VAL A 502 -4.53 29.28 10.92
N LYS A 503 -4.25 30.59 10.80
CA LYS A 503 -3.29 31.30 11.67
C LYS A 503 -3.66 31.19 13.14
N CYS A 504 -4.91 31.46 13.50
CA CYS A 504 -5.37 31.35 14.89
C CYS A 504 -5.27 29.91 15.43
N ILE A 505 -5.63 28.89 14.63
CA ILE A 505 -5.47 27.49 15.01
C ILE A 505 -3.99 27.17 15.30
N PHE A 506 -3.07 27.57 14.42
CA PHE A 506 -1.65 27.32 14.62
C PHE A 506 -1.08 28.05 15.83
N TYR A 507 -1.50 29.27 16.08
CA TYR A 507 -1.09 30.02 17.27
C TYR A 507 -1.50 29.31 18.57
N ASP A 508 -2.77 28.88 18.67
CA ASP A 508 -3.26 28.17 19.86
C ASP A 508 -2.59 26.80 20.03
N VAL A 509 -2.39 26.05 18.94
CA VAL A 509 -1.68 24.76 18.99
C VAL A 509 -0.21 24.95 19.39
N LYS A 510 0.47 26.00 18.92
CA LYS A 510 1.84 26.31 19.29
C LYS A 510 1.94 26.63 20.79
N LYS A 511 1.04 27.47 21.31
CA LYS A 511 0.94 27.74 22.76
C LYS A 511 0.74 26.47 23.59
N ILE A 512 -0.14 25.57 23.14
CA ILE A 512 -0.37 24.29 23.84
C ILE A 512 0.88 23.41 23.79
N THR A 513 1.55 23.35 22.63
CA THR A 513 2.77 22.54 22.44
C THR A 513 3.93 23.06 23.29
N GLU A 514 4.05 24.37 23.44
CA GLU A 514 5.05 25.02 24.30
C GLU A 514 4.75 24.82 25.81
N ALA A 515 3.47 24.71 26.18
CA ALA A 515 3.03 24.51 27.57
C ALA A 515 3.11 23.05 28.07
N ASP A 516 3.13 22.05 27.17
CA ASP A 516 3.12 20.61 27.50
C ASP A 516 4.54 19.99 27.65
N VAL A 517 5.60 20.81 27.56
CA VAL A 517 7.00 20.37 27.77
C VAL A 517 7.27 20.26 29.27
N ILE A 518 7.14 19.05 29.81
CA ILE A 518 7.60 18.73 31.17
C ILE A 518 9.13 18.63 31.16
N LYS A 519 9.79 19.65 31.69
CA LYS A 519 11.25 19.64 31.89
C LYS A 519 11.63 18.61 32.94
N THR A 520 12.73 17.90 32.70
CA THR A 520 13.25 16.94 33.69
C THR A 520 14.01 17.64 34.80
N THR A 521 13.88 17.14 36.03
CA THR A 521 14.64 17.66 37.18
C THR A 521 16.11 17.29 36.99
N LYS A 522 17.03 18.26 37.04
CA LYS A 522 18.47 17.94 37.07
C LYS A 522 18.85 17.38 38.44
N LEU A 523 19.72 16.37 38.47
CA LEU A 523 20.25 15.84 39.72
C LEU A 523 21.33 16.78 40.28
N ASP A 524 21.20 17.15 41.55
CA ASP A 524 22.24 17.90 42.28
C ASP A 524 23.26 16.87 42.83
N ASN A 525 24.49 16.85 42.28
CA ASN A 525 25.59 15.91 42.57
C ASN A 525 25.52 14.52 41.88
N SER A 526 25.39 14.51 40.55
CA SER A 526 25.37 13.28 39.74
C SER A 526 26.59 12.35 39.96
N GLU A 527 27.74 12.87 40.39
CA GLU A 527 28.99 12.11 40.66
C GLU A 527 28.90 11.05 41.79
N LYS A 528 27.83 11.04 42.60
CA LYS A 528 27.64 10.08 43.72
C LYS A 528 26.82 8.84 43.36
N LEU A 529 26.23 8.78 42.16
CA LEU A 529 25.30 7.73 41.76
C LEU A 529 26.01 6.40 41.50
N ASP A 530 25.73 5.40 42.33
CA ASP A 530 26.18 4.04 42.04
C ASP A 530 25.29 3.37 40.96
N ILE A 531 25.87 2.40 40.25
CA ILE A 531 25.18 1.64 39.20
C ILE A 531 23.91 0.97 39.75
N LYS A 532 23.91 0.57 41.02
CA LYS A 532 22.76 -0.09 41.66
C LYS A 532 21.57 0.86 41.76
N THR A 533 21.81 2.12 42.13
CA THR A 533 20.80 3.17 42.25
C THR A 533 20.20 3.50 40.88
N ILE A 534 21.05 3.64 39.86
CA ILE A 534 20.62 3.83 38.47
C ILE A 534 19.73 2.67 38.01
N ILE A 535 20.15 1.43 38.25
CA ILE A 535 19.38 0.25 37.84
C ILE A 535 18.03 0.16 38.57
N ASN A 536 18.00 0.42 39.88
CA ASN A 536 16.75 0.43 40.65
C ASN A 536 15.79 1.50 40.13
N ALA A 537 16.30 2.69 39.77
CA ALA A 537 15.52 3.77 39.19
C ALA A 537 14.88 3.36 37.86
N LEU A 538 15.67 2.78 36.95
CA LEU A 538 15.19 2.29 35.66
C LEU A 538 14.17 1.15 35.83
N GLU A 539 14.45 0.19 36.72
CA GLU A 539 13.56 -0.95 36.96
C GLU A 539 12.19 -0.49 37.50
N TYR A 540 12.19 0.47 38.43
CA TYR A 540 10.97 1.08 38.93
C TYR A 540 10.23 1.87 37.84
N HIS A 541 10.96 2.59 37.00
CA HIS A 541 10.38 3.33 35.87
C HIS A 541 9.74 2.39 34.83
N PHE A 542 10.42 1.32 34.45
CA PHE A 542 9.94 0.37 33.43
C PHE A 542 8.74 -0.44 33.92
N ASN A 543 8.72 -0.84 35.20
CA ASN A 543 7.71 -1.74 35.73
C ASN A 543 6.52 -1.01 36.38
N PHE A 544 6.51 0.33 36.39
CA PHE A 544 5.38 1.08 36.91
C PHE A 544 4.12 0.87 36.04
N ASN A 545 2.97 0.67 36.69
CA ASN A 545 1.70 0.47 36.01
C ASN A 545 1.07 1.82 35.62
N TYR A 546 1.49 2.36 34.48
CA TYR A 546 1.02 3.66 33.96
C TYR A 546 -0.46 3.69 33.58
N LYS A 547 -1.12 2.53 33.37
CA LYS A 547 -2.48 2.42 32.79
C LYS A 547 -2.66 3.16 31.46
N THR A 548 -1.57 3.54 30.80
CA THR A 548 -1.55 4.26 29.52
C THR A 548 -0.54 3.61 28.56
N HIS A 549 -0.62 3.96 27.28
CA HIS A 549 0.29 3.45 26.26
C HIS A 549 1.58 4.30 26.22
N GLY A 550 2.68 3.71 25.73
CA GLY A 550 3.98 4.38 25.58
C GLY A 550 5.09 3.81 26.46
N ALA A 551 4.76 3.14 27.57
CA ALA A 551 5.74 2.57 28.50
C ALA A 551 6.74 1.59 27.85
N SER A 552 6.36 0.90 26.77
CA SER A 552 7.26 0.02 26.01
C SER A 552 8.45 0.75 25.36
N LYS A 553 8.39 2.07 25.25
CA LYS A 553 9.46 2.93 24.72
C LYS A 553 10.55 3.21 25.78
N LEU A 554 10.23 3.13 27.08
CA LEU A 554 11.17 3.46 28.16
C LEU A 554 12.46 2.62 28.11
N PRO A 555 12.40 1.27 27.99
CA PRO A 555 13.62 0.47 27.84
C PRO A 555 14.40 0.82 26.57
N VAL A 556 13.72 1.22 25.50
CA VAL A 556 14.38 1.59 24.24
C VAL A 556 15.16 2.89 24.38
N LEU A 557 14.58 3.90 25.03
CA LEU A 557 15.25 5.16 25.32
C LEU A 557 16.48 4.95 26.22
N ALA A 558 16.39 4.04 27.20
CA ALA A 558 17.53 3.67 28.02
C ALA A 558 18.64 3.01 27.19
N PHE A 559 18.31 2.04 26.32
CA PHE A 559 19.34 1.48 25.43
C PHE A 559 19.89 2.50 24.44
N TYR A 560 19.11 3.50 24.04
CA TYR A 560 19.60 4.56 23.16
C TYR A 560 20.61 5.44 23.89
N ALA A 561 20.27 5.92 25.09
CA ALA A 561 21.18 6.70 25.94
C ALA A 561 22.49 5.94 26.21
N ILE A 562 22.42 4.66 26.59
CA ILE A 562 23.65 3.91 26.89
C ILE A 562 24.51 3.68 25.65
N TYR A 563 23.91 3.47 24.47
CA TYR A 563 24.68 3.32 23.24
C TYR A 563 25.31 4.63 22.77
N GLN A 564 24.70 5.79 23.06
CA GLN A 564 25.35 7.08 22.83
C GLN A 564 26.66 7.18 23.60
N ARG A 565 26.69 6.76 24.88
CA ARG A 565 27.92 6.70 25.69
C ARG A 565 28.90 5.62 25.22
N LEU A 566 28.42 4.39 24.99
CA LEU A 566 29.28 3.29 24.56
C LEU A 566 30.00 3.59 23.24
N ILE A 567 29.37 4.30 22.32
CA ILE A 567 29.99 4.68 21.03
C ILE A 567 31.13 5.68 21.23
N GLU A 568 31.02 6.56 22.22
CA GLU A 568 32.04 7.57 22.54
C GLU A 568 33.21 6.96 23.31
N GLU A 569 32.95 6.03 24.23
CA GLU A 569 33.94 5.59 25.21
C GLU A 569 34.59 4.23 24.90
N ILE A 570 33.93 3.37 24.12
CA ILE A 570 34.41 2.01 23.88
C ILE A 570 35.09 1.92 22.51
N GLU A 571 36.38 1.55 22.51
CA GLU A 571 37.20 1.42 21.30
C GLU A 571 36.56 0.54 20.21
N ARG A 572 35.79 -0.48 20.60
CA ARG A 572 35.03 -1.35 19.68
C ARG A 572 34.10 -0.56 18.74
N TYR A 573 33.50 0.52 19.24
CA TYR A 573 32.54 1.34 18.51
C TYR A 573 33.16 2.59 17.89
N LYS A 574 34.49 2.70 17.92
CA LYS A 574 35.20 3.79 17.26
C LYS A 574 34.83 3.85 15.79
N SER A 575 34.48 5.05 15.33
CA SER A 575 33.97 5.31 13.97
C SER A 575 32.62 4.65 13.64
N CYS A 576 31.85 4.22 14.65
CA CYS A 576 30.47 3.80 14.46
C CYS A 576 29.51 4.96 14.70
N THR A 577 28.31 4.87 14.14
CA THR A 577 27.24 5.87 14.33
C THR A 577 25.94 5.17 14.72
N LEU A 578 25.28 5.68 15.75
CA LEU A 578 23.91 5.28 16.12
C LEU A 578 22.91 6.01 15.23
N LYS A 579 22.00 5.28 14.57
CA LYS A 579 20.92 5.92 13.81
C LYS A 579 19.94 6.62 14.76
N PRO A 580 19.32 7.75 14.37
CA PRO A 580 18.27 8.38 15.15
C PRO A 580 17.08 7.45 15.44
N LEU A 581 16.45 7.61 16.61
CA LEU A 581 15.26 6.84 16.98
C LEU A 581 14.11 7.06 15.99
N GLY A 582 13.53 5.97 15.49
CA GLY A 582 12.27 5.99 14.73
C GLY A 582 11.02 6.02 15.63
N SER A 583 9.86 6.25 15.03
CA SER A 583 8.57 6.19 15.73
C SER A 583 8.21 4.76 16.12
N HIS A 584 7.89 4.50 17.39
CA HIS A 584 7.55 3.17 17.93
C HIS A 584 6.10 2.73 17.65
N THR A 585 5.27 3.64 17.14
CA THR A 585 3.87 3.34 16.77
C THR A 585 3.73 2.84 15.33
N ALA A 586 4.81 2.84 14.54
CA ALA A 586 4.81 2.21 13.23
C ALA A 586 4.70 0.69 13.39
N SER A 587 3.73 0.07 12.72
CA SER A 587 3.64 -1.39 12.69
C SER A 587 4.93 -1.96 12.09
N ASP A 588 5.47 -3.07 12.61
CA ASP A 588 6.64 -3.77 12.06
C ASP A 588 6.51 -4.12 10.56
N ARG A 589 5.29 -4.04 9.98
CA ARG A 589 5.05 -4.25 8.54
C ARG A 589 5.39 -3.04 7.67
N THR A 590 5.55 -1.85 8.26
CA THR A 590 5.81 -0.58 7.55
C THR A 590 7.16 0.06 7.91
N SER A 591 7.88 -0.44 8.92
CA SER A 591 9.20 0.08 9.26
C SER A 591 10.27 -0.47 8.30
N ARG A 592 11.05 0.42 7.68
CA ARG A 592 12.29 0.08 6.95
C ARG A 592 13.46 -0.25 7.91
N SER A 593 13.19 -0.50 9.18
CA SER A 593 14.20 -0.63 10.23
C SER A 593 14.61 -2.09 10.46
N ALA A 594 15.90 -2.33 10.74
CA ALA A 594 16.38 -3.65 11.13
C ALA A 594 16.04 -4.02 12.58
N GLY A 595 15.76 -3.05 13.45
CA GLY A 595 15.37 -3.25 14.85
C GLY A 595 14.96 -1.94 15.53
N ASP A 596 14.91 -1.92 16.86
CA ASP A 596 14.62 -0.69 17.63
C ASP A 596 15.82 0.27 17.61
N LEU A 597 17.05 -0.25 17.66
CA LEU A 597 18.28 0.52 17.47
C LEU A 597 19.16 -0.12 16.39
N GLU A 598 19.84 0.73 15.63
CA GLU A 598 20.71 0.33 14.53
C GLU A 598 22.05 1.08 14.63
N ILE A 599 23.15 0.32 14.72
CA ILE A 599 24.51 0.84 14.75
C ILE A 599 25.17 0.57 13.40
N LEU A 600 25.71 1.62 12.80
CA LEU A 600 26.41 1.58 11.51
C LEU A 600 27.91 1.75 11.71
N ASP A 601 28.72 1.15 10.83
CA ASP A 601 30.14 1.45 10.73
C ASP A 601 30.41 2.74 9.92
N LYS A 602 31.69 3.09 9.78
CA LYS A 602 32.19 4.23 8.99
C LYS A 602 31.73 4.25 7.52
N ASN A 603 31.38 3.09 6.96
CA ASN A 603 30.90 2.96 5.58
C ASN A 603 29.36 2.95 5.51
N LYS A 604 28.68 3.32 6.60
CA LYS A 604 27.22 3.26 6.76
C LYS A 604 26.65 1.85 6.65
N LYS A 605 27.48 0.81 6.84
CA LYS A 605 27.01 -0.59 6.85
C LYS A 605 26.51 -0.95 8.25
N LEU A 606 25.37 -1.65 8.30
CA LEU A 606 24.77 -2.10 9.55
C LEU A 606 25.65 -3.16 10.23
N ILE A 607 26.10 -2.88 11.45
CA ILE A 607 26.95 -3.79 12.21
C ILE A 607 26.22 -4.44 13.39
N GLU A 608 25.31 -3.72 14.04
CA GLU A 608 24.62 -4.22 15.22
C GLU A 608 23.22 -3.66 15.30
N VAL A 609 22.31 -4.53 15.74
CA VAL A 609 20.88 -4.25 15.85
C VAL A 609 20.42 -4.67 17.23
N LEU A 610 19.59 -3.84 17.87
CA LEU A 610 18.92 -4.19 19.10
C LEU A 610 17.41 -4.24 18.89
N GLU A 611 16.79 -5.30 19.41
CA GLU A 611 15.36 -5.50 19.49
C GLU A 611 14.98 -5.66 20.97
N ILE A 612 14.12 -4.79 21.47
CA ILE A 612 13.80 -4.66 22.89
C ILE A 612 12.32 -4.95 23.10
N LYS A 613 12.04 -5.96 23.92
CA LYS A 613 10.69 -6.44 24.21
C LYS A 613 10.31 -6.12 25.65
N HIS A 614 9.34 -5.22 25.81
CA HIS A 614 8.80 -4.89 27.12
C HIS A 614 7.67 -5.85 27.51
N ASN A 615 7.80 -6.49 28.67
CA ASN A 615 6.84 -7.43 29.28
C ASN A 615 6.45 -8.61 28.39
N LYS A 616 7.36 -9.07 27.52
CA LYS A 616 7.15 -10.22 26.64
C LYS A 616 8.30 -11.21 26.76
N PRO A 617 8.04 -12.47 27.16
CA PRO A 617 9.09 -13.47 27.21
C PRO A 617 9.62 -13.74 25.80
N ILE A 618 10.91 -14.06 25.70
CA ILE A 618 11.50 -14.43 24.41
C ILE A 618 11.18 -15.89 24.13
N ASP A 619 10.58 -16.13 22.96
CA ASP A 619 10.18 -17.42 22.43
C ASP A 619 10.76 -17.65 21.02
N LEU A 620 10.53 -18.84 20.47
CA LEU A 620 11.00 -19.20 19.14
C LEU A 620 10.39 -18.28 18.05
N GLN A 621 9.18 -17.76 18.24
CA GLN A 621 8.53 -16.90 17.26
C GLN A 621 9.25 -15.55 17.15
N ILE A 622 9.66 -14.95 18.28
CA ILE A 622 10.47 -13.72 18.30
C ILE A 622 11.81 -13.96 17.60
N LEU A 623 12.45 -15.11 17.84
CA LEU A 623 13.70 -15.46 17.18
C LEU A 623 13.56 -15.63 15.67
N LEU A 624 12.46 -16.24 15.21
CA LEU A 624 12.16 -16.36 13.78
C LEU A 624 11.96 -14.97 13.15
N ILE A 625 11.25 -14.05 13.81
CA ILE A 625 11.09 -12.67 13.35
C ILE A 625 12.44 -11.92 13.33
N ALA A 626 13.34 -12.19 14.27
CA ALA A 626 14.68 -11.61 14.27
C ALA A 626 15.53 -12.16 13.12
N LYS A 627 15.52 -13.49 12.89
CA LYS A 627 16.19 -14.16 11.76
C LYS A 627 15.86 -13.49 10.45
N ASP A 628 14.61 -13.18 10.29
CA ASP A 628 14.09 -12.56 9.10
C ASP A 628 14.66 -11.16 8.84
N LYS A 629 14.78 -10.34 9.89
CA LYS A 629 15.41 -9.03 9.87
C LYS A 629 16.92 -9.16 9.66
N ILE A 630 17.58 -10.11 10.34
CA ILE A 630 19.01 -10.42 10.16
C ILE A 630 19.31 -10.70 8.70
N ILE A 631 18.48 -11.51 8.07
CA ILE A 631 18.69 -11.88 6.68
C ILE A 631 18.51 -10.67 5.75
N LYS A 632 17.48 -9.84 5.98
CA LYS A 632 17.21 -8.67 5.15
C LYS A 632 18.31 -7.61 5.24
N PHE A 633 18.79 -7.33 6.45
CA PHE A 633 19.68 -6.20 6.71
C PHE A 633 21.14 -6.60 6.95
N ASN A 634 21.42 -7.90 7.05
CA ASN A 634 22.74 -8.52 7.23
C ASN A 634 23.64 -7.86 8.30
N PRO A 635 23.16 -7.68 9.54
CA PRO A 635 23.98 -7.15 10.62
C PRO A 635 24.99 -8.19 11.10
N ARG A 636 26.14 -7.74 11.61
CA ARG A 636 27.13 -8.62 12.24
C ARG A 636 26.63 -9.19 13.57
N ARG A 637 25.83 -8.43 14.32
CA ARG A 637 25.24 -8.80 15.61
C ARG A 637 23.78 -8.40 15.71
N TYR A 638 22.96 -9.28 16.28
CA TYR A 638 21.54 -9.01 16.54
C TYR A 638 21.21 -9.35 18.00
N CYS A 639 20.87 -8.32 18.76
CA CYS A 639 20.65 -8.40 20.19
C CYS A 639 19.13 -8.36 20.46
N ILE A 640 18.60 -9.35 21.19
CA ILE A 640 17.21 -9.40 21.60
C ILE A 640 17.15 -9.31 23.12
N PHE A 641 16.61 -8.22 23.63
CA PHE A 641 16.52 -7.96 25.06
C PHE A 641 15.07 -7.92 25.53
N THR A 642 14.80 -8.41 26.74
CA THR A 642 13.45 -8.38 27.31
C THR A 642 13.42 -7.94 28.77
N THR A 643 12.35 -7.24 29.18
CA THR A 643 12.08 -7.01 30.62
C THR A 643 11.38 -8.19 31.29
N ALA A 644 10.92 -9.18 30.53
CA ALA A 644 10.35 -10.42 31.05
C ALA A 644 11.40 -11.55 31.11
N ASN A 645 11.00 -12.72 31.62
CA ASN A 645 11.88 -13.90 31.64
C ASN A 645 12.05 -14.52 30.25
N ILE A 646 13.16 -15.22 30.02
CA ILE A 646 13.36 -16.05 28.82
C ILE A 646 12.59 -17.37 29.03
N ASN A 647 11.80 -17.78 28.04
CA ASN A 647 10.97 -18.98 28.17
C ASN A 647 11.85 -20.25 28.15
N GLN A 648 11.95 -20.96 29.27
CA GLN A 648 12.83 -22.13 29.42
C GLN A 648 12.38 -23.34 28.59
N VAL A 649 11.08 -23.41 28.22
CA VAL A 649 10.48 -24.55 27.51
C VAL A 649 11.08 -24.76 26.12
N ASP A 650 11.50 -23.68 25.45
CA ASP A 650 12.07 -23.73 24.10
C ASP A 650 13.59 -23.49 24.06
N SER A 651 14.27 -23.46 25.21
CA SER A 651 15.71 -23.15 25.32
C SER A 651 16.58 -23.91 24.31
N LYS A 652 16.44 -25.23 24.23
CA LYS A 652 17.19 -26.05 23.25
C LYS A 652 16.91 -25.67 21.80
N LYS A 653 15.65 -25.41 21.44
CA LYS A 653 15.28 -25.01 20.06
C LYS A 653 15.78 -23.61 19.73
N ILE A 654 15.77 -22.70 20.70
CA ILE A 654 16.31 -21.35 20.58
C ILE A 654 17.82 -21.44 20.32
N ASP A 655 18.54 -22.25 21.10
CA ASP A 655 19.98 -22.45 20.94
C ASP A 655 20.33 -23.08 19.57
N ASP A 656 19.60 -24.13 19.17
CA ASP A 656 19.76 -24.78 17.86
C ASP A 656 19.56 -23.78 16.72
N GLU A 657 18.56 -22.90 16.84
CA GLU A 657 18.27 -21.89 15.81
C GLU A 657 19.29 -20.74 15.82
N ILE A 658 19.79 -20.32 16.99
CA ILE A 658 20.90 -19.35 17.08
C ILE A 658 22.15 -19.89 16.37
N GLN A 659 22.50 -21.17 16.61
CA GLN A 659 23.64 -21.79 15.92
C GLN A 659 23.39 -21.93 14.42
N SER A 660 22.17 -22.30 14.03
CA SER A 660 21.75 -22.33 12.62
C SER A 660 21.95 -20.97 11.94
N ILE A 661 21.54 -19.87 12.57
CA ILE A 661 21.69 -18.51 12.03
C ILE A 661 23.16 -18.09 11.97
N LYS A 662 23.93 -18.36 13.02
CA LYS A 662 25.37 -18.09 13.03
C LYS A 662 26.10 -18.82 11.90
N ASN A 663 25.80 -20.10 11.69
CA ASN A 663 26.44 -20.93 10.66
C ASN A 663 26.01 -20.55 9.24
N SER A 664 24.74 -20.18 9.04
CA SER A 664 24.21 -19.85 7.70
C SER A 664 24.40 -18.39 7.29
N HIS A 665 24.46 -17.46 8.24
CA HIS A 665 24.43 -16.02 7.97
C HIS A 665 25.57 -15.25 8.62
N GLY A 666 26.42 -15.90 9.42
CA GLY A 666 27.56 -15.25 10.09
C GLY A 666 27.18 -14.24 11.17
N CYS A 667 25.87 -14.06 11.44
CA CYS A 667 25.35 -13.13 12.43
C CYS A 667 25.38 -13.75 13.83
N GLN A 668 25.90 -13.01 14.80
CA GLN A 668 25.86 -13.40 16.21
C GLN A 668 24.56 -12.92 16.85
N ILE A 669 23.77 -13.84 17.39
CA ILE A 669 22.56 -13.50 18.15
C ILE A 669 22.86 -13.50 19.65
N ILE A 670 22.44 -12.45 20.33
CA ILE A 670 22.59 -12.30 21.78
C ILE A 670 21.20 -12.14 22.39
N ILE A 671 20.83 -13.05 23.29
CA ILE A 671 19.55 -13.00 24.01
C ILE A 671 19.84 -12.75 25.49
N ASN A 672 19.24 -11.72 26.08
CA ASN A 672 19.42 -11.41 27.50
C ASN A 672 18.26 -10.60 28.10
N GLY A 673 18.27 -10.42 29.42
CA GLY A 673 17.39 -9.47 30.10
C GLY A 673 17.84 -8.03 29.91
N VAL A 674 16.90 -7.09 29.89
CA VAL A 674 17.13 -5.63 29.82
C VAL A 674 17.98 -5.17 31.00
N ILE A 675 17.56 -5.47 32.23
CA ILE A 675 18.25 -5.00 33.45
C ILE A 675 19.67 -5.57 33.59
N PRO A 676 19.91 -6.89 33.45
CA PRO A 676 21.27 -7.44 33.48
C PRO A 676 22.20 -6.82 32.43
N THR A 677 21.68 -6.55 31.23
CA THR A 677 22.45 -5.97 30.13
C THR A 677 22.81 -4.51 30.40
N LEU A 678 21.85 -3.69 30.85
CA LEU A 678 22.11 -2.30 31.23
C LEU A 678 23.11 -2.24 32.40
N SER A 679 22.96 -3.10 33.41
CA SER A 679 23.91 -3.17 34.52
C SER A 679 25.33 -3.51 34.06
N TYR A 680 25.47 -4.40 33.08
CA TYR A 680 26.76 -4.73 32.50
C TYR A 680 27.35 -3.56 31.70
N TYR A 681 26.56 -2.90 30.86
CA TYR A 681 27.02 -1.78 30.04
C TYR A 681 27.39 -0.55 30.86
N LEU A 682 26.67 -0.26 31.96
CA LEU A 682 27.01 0.85 32.86
C LEU A 682 28.41 0.66 33.49
N ARG A 683 28.85 -0.58 33.74
CA ARG A 683 30.20 -0.87 34.26
C ARG A 683 31.32 -0.58 33.27
N LEU A 684 30.99 -0.42 31.99
CA LEU A 684 31.96 -0.12 30.94
C LEU A 684 32.17 1.39 30.76
N LEU A 685 31.30 2.22 31.33
CA LEU A 685 31.38 3.68 31.23
C LEU A 685 32.31 4.25 32.31
N HIS A 686 33.05 5.29 31.98
CA HIS A 686 33.85 6.06 32.93
C HIS A 686 32.96 6.86 33.87
N SER A 687 31.84 7.38 33.34
CA SER A 687 30.85 8.20 34.06
C SER A 687 29.43 7.65 33.88
N PRO A 688 29.01 6.63 34.65
CA PRO A 688 27.65 6.10 34.63
C PRO A 688 26.57 7.15 34.91
N GLU A 689 26.89 8.23 35.60
CA GLU A 689 26.01 9.34 35.91
C GLU A 689 25.56 10.12 34.66
N MET A 690 26.43 10.25 33.66
CA MET A 690 26.10 10.89 32.38
C MET A 690 24.99 10.16 31.63
N PHE A 691 24.86 8.85 31.85
CA PHE A 691 23.78 8.08 31.25
C PHE A 691 22.40 8.53 31.76
N ILE A 692 22.27 8.87 33.05
CA ILE A 692 20.99 9.35 33.61
C ILE A 692 20.61 10.70 32.99
N GLU A 693 21.56 11.60 32.81
CA GLU A 693 21.30 12.91 32.16
C GLU A 693 20.79 12.73 30.73
N GLN A 694 21.43 11.83 29.97
CA GLN A 694 21.01 11.53 28.61
C GLN A 694 19.64 10.85 28.53
N TYR A 695 19.42 9.87 29.40
CA TYR A 695 18.13 9.21 29.49
C TYR A 695 17.03 10.23 29.84
N SER A 696 17.28 11.12 30.79
CA SER A 696 16.36 12.18 31.19
C SER A 696 16.05 13.15 30.04
N SER A 697 17.08 13.58 29.31
CA SER A 697 16.91 14.41 28.12
C SER A 697 16.05 13.72 27.04
N LEU A 698 16.27 12.43 26.80
CA LEU A 698 15.45 11.64 25.87
C LEU A 698 13.99 11.53 26.33
N ILE A 699 13.75 11.32 27.63
CA ILE A 699 12.39 11.31 28.21
C ILE A 699 11.70 12.67 28.00
N GLU A 700 12.44 13.77 28.18
CA GLU A 700 11.92 15.14 28.03
C GLU A 700 11.43 15.41 26.60
N ILE A 701 12.24 15.07 25.59
CA ILE A 701 11.96 15.40 24.19
C ILE A 701 11.09 14.37 23.46
N ASP A 702 10.95 13.14 23.97
CA ASP A 702 10.18 12.10 23.29
C ASP A 702 8.68 12.47 23.24
N GLN A 703 8.11 12.42 22.02
CA GLN A 703 6.73 12.81 21.73
C GLN A 703 5.73 11.65 21.87
N GLU A 704 6.21 10.41 21.99
CA GLU A 704 5.36 9.23 22.19
C GLU A 704 5.13 8.93 23.67
N LEU A 705 6.03 9.37 24.53
CA LEU A 705 5.83 9.35 25.97
C LEU A 705 4.79 10.39 26.40
N GLN A 706 3.74 9.88 27.04
CA GLN A 706 2.77 10.71 27.74
C GLN A 706 3.37 11.40 28.97
N SER A 707 2.76 12.52 29.36
CA SER A 707 3.12 13.34 30.52
C SER A 707 3.31 12.53 31.82
N ILE A 708 2.49 11.50 32.04
CA ILE A 708 2.60 10.62 33.22
C ILE A 708 3.93 9.86 33.29
N HIS A 709 4.53 9.49 32.16
CA HIS A 709 5.84 8.82 32.14
C HIS A 709 6.96 9.79 32.54
N LYS A 710 6.87 11.04 32.07
CA LYS A 710 7.82 12.12 32.34
C LYS A 710 7.74 12.56 33.81
N LEU A 711 6.51 12.78 34.32
CA LEU A 711 6.28 13.08 35.74
C LEU A 711 6.79 11.97 36.65
N LYS A 712 6.57 10.70 36.28
CA LYS A 712 7.06 9.58 37.07
C LYS A 712 8.58 9.50 37.08
N TRP A 713 9.24 9.85 35.98
CA TRP A 713 10.70 9.97 35.95
C TRP A 713 11.19 11.08 36.89
N ASN A 714 10.54 12.24 36.88
CA ASN A 714 10.87 13.33 37.81
C ASN A 714 10.69 12.92 39.27
N GLU A 715 9.61 12.20 39.61
CA GLU A 715 9.39 11.66 40.95
C GLU A 715 10.55 10.74 41.37
N ILE A 716 10.99 9.86 40.48
CA ILE A 716 12.12 8.96 40.73
C ILE A 716 13.41 9.75 40.96
N LEU A 717 13.70 10.73 40.10
CA LEU A 717 14.89 11.58 40.26
C LEU A 717 14.87 12.34 41.59
N SER A 718 13.73 12.93 41.98
CA SER A 718 13.59 13.59 43.28
C SER A 718 13.89 12.65 44.45
N THR A 719 13.41 11.40 44.41
CA THR A 719 13.70 10.42 45.48
C THR A 719 15.16 9.96 45.53
N ILE A 720 15.90 10.10 44.43
CA ILE A 720 17.33 9.82 44.37
C ILE A 720 18.09 10.99 45.01
N THR A 721 17.76 12.23 44.63
CA THR A 721 18.38 13.44 45.20
C THR A 721 18.16 13.54 46.71
N GLU A 722 16.94 13.26 47.20
CA GLU A 722 16.60 13.30 48.64
C GLU A 722 17.34 12.26 49.49
N LYS A 723 17.85 11.17 48.89
CA LYS A 723 18.64 10.15 49.60
C LYS A 723 20.13 10.49 49.66
N GLU A 724 20.59 11.45 48.86
CA GLU A 724 22.01 11.85 48.74
C GLU A 724 22.31 13.19 49.44
N SER A 725 21.28 13.99 49.72
CA SER A 725 21.26 15.13 50.65
C SER A 725 21.14 14.67 52.10
#